data_AF-A0A2H4VG28-F1
#
_entry.id   AF-A0A2H4VG28-F1
#
_cell.length_a   1.000
_cell.length_b   1.000
_cell.length_c   1.000
_cell.angle_alpha   90.00
_cell.angle_beta   90.00
_cell.angle_gamma   90.00
#
_symmetry.space_group_name_H-M   'P 1'
#
loop_
_entity.id
_entity.type
_entity.pdbx_description
1 polymer ?
#
loop_
_entity_poly.entity_id
_entity_poly.type
_entity_poly.pdbx_seq_one_letter_code
_entity_poly.pdbx_strand_id
1 'polypeptide(L)'
;MKETSFAIVLISFIAFLGVLFGVVLLEGNETSITLGTESILNQFQGTGNQDETQNSVGNTPELQNNTTNSQDQASTTQNATNSSRSQNTWNANNSTILQNNSNKPVNYTVKTIFGQETPLRDGVKLISDIWLPKDDGKYPVIIIRTPYGRSAAYMNYTGMGEYFARQGYVFMVQDVRGKGDSQGSFNFLFQEGPDGYDAIEWAANQSWSNGKVGMMGFSYMGANQWLAAREKPPHLVCIAPTAATGRYMEEIPSIGGVFYMGWALPWTLANNGRTTDLNTQNLNWTPIFNHRPLLTADETTGTQVPLYRQFLEHPTLDDYWKRIQFTDQDFANINLPTMTTCGWFDADQPGALFYWNGLKKNSTHSDQYLIIGPWIHSGTFEPAAQLSQIGDLPVPGAQRDVLATHLAFFDYYLKNSTSSTVNSSSTVNSSTNNSNINNNSNTSVNNSNTNNSNFTSSNGLLNFPRATVYITGLSKWINLTNYPPEDMKITPLYLNSRGQANTLNGNGFLEWNLTSGTANHNSSTSNSTSNVNSTTPSDSYTYDPANPRLLTLGGFAVNSIRTENRSDVLIYTTSSLEEPVMILGPVAVELYAASDAKDTDFMARLVDVYPNGTAINLGTYESGGSIRARYRQGFDQEILLEPGKIEKYRIELFDMGHVFLPGHRIRLEISSSAYPILHPNPNTGNPIATDTQQQVAHQTIYHDLEHPSSVLLPVIPINSSIYSGLLDN
;
A
#
# COMPACT_ATOMS: atom_id res chain seq x y z
N MET A 1 14.90 6.47 34.27
CA MET A 1 13.96 6.69 35.39
C MET A 1 14.24 8.02 36.06
N LYS A 2 13.37 9.00 35.84
CA LYS A 2 12.96 10.06 36.78
C LYS A 2 11.66 10.65 36.24
N GLU A 3 10.79 11.00 37.17
CA GLU A 3 9.34 11.06 37.10
C GLU A 3 8.78 12.03 36.04
N THR A 4 7.68 11.64 35.40
CA THR A 4 6.84 12.52 34.60
C THR A 4 5.42 12.47 35.16
N SER A 5 4.86 13.65 35.45
CA SER A 5 3.62 13.86 36.18
C SER A 5 2.40 13.13 35.61
N PHE A 6 1.61 12.58 36.53
CA PHE A 6 0.32 11.88 36.38
C PHE A 6 -0.75 12.62 35.54
N ALA A 7 -0.54 13.89 35.19
CA ALA A 7 -1.45 14.71 34.38
C ALA A 7 -1.39 14.39 32.87
N ILE A 8 -0.30 13.80 32.35
CA ILE A 8 -0.19 13.42 30.92
C ILE A 8 -0.97 12.12 30.64
N VAL A 9 -1.13 11.24 31.64
CA VAL A 9 -1.86 9.98 31.50
C VAL A 9 -3.38 10.19 31.38
N LEU A 10 -3.92 11.26 31.96
CA LEU A 10 -5.37 11.52 31.95
C LEU A 10 -5.86 12.15 30.63
N ILE A 11 -5.01 12.93 29.94
CA ILE A 11 -5.36 13.51 28.63
C ILE A 11 -5.27 12.46 27.52
N SER A 12 -4.40 11.45 27.64
CA SER A 12 -4.40 10.28 26.75
C SER A 12 -5.56 9.31 27.01
N PHE A 13 -6.19 9.35 28.19
CA PHE A 13 -7.33 8.47 28.52
C PHE A 13 -8.65 8.97 27.88
N ILE A 14 -8.81 10.28 27.66
CA ILE A 14 -10.01 10.83 27.00
C ILE A 14 -9.93 10.68 25.47
N ALA A 15 -8.72 10.67 24.89
CA ALA A 15 -8.52 10.36 23.48
C ALA A 15 -8.82 8.89 23.11
N PHE A 16 -8.85 7.98 24.09
CA PHE A 16 -9.17 6.56 23.88
C PHE A 16 -10.68 6.27 23.76
N LEU A 17 -11.57 7.23 24.08
CA LEU A 17 -13.03 7.11 23.92
C LEU A 17 -13.58 7.89 22.70
N GLY A 18 -12.82 8.84 22.15
CA GLY A 18 -13.23 9.65 20.99
C GLY A 18 -13.08 8.98 19.62
N VAL A 19 -12.45 7.81 19.54
CA VAL A 19 -12.22 7.08 18.28
C VAL A 19 -13.35 6.08 17.98
N LEU A 20 -14.30 5.87 18.90
CA LEU A 20 -15.43 4.96 18.70
C LEU A 20 -16.74 5.63 18.25
N PHE A 21 -16.80 6.96 18.14
CA PHE A 21 -17.89 7.67 17.47
C PHE A 21 -17.38 8.97 16.85
N GLY A 22 -17.53 9.11 15.53
CA GLY A 22 -17.22 10.34 14.81
C GLY A 22 -17.98 11.54 15.38
N VAL A 23 -17.24 12.46 16.00
CA VAL A 23 -17.60 13.85 16.23
C VAL A 23 -16.35 14.68 15.96
N VAL A 24 -16.38 15.48 14.90
CA VAL A 24 -15.47 16.60 14.68
C VAL A 24 -15.85 17.67 15.68
N LEU A 25 -14.96 18.01 16.62
CA LEU A 25 -15.02 19.29 17.30
C LEU A 25 -14.26 20.31 16.44
N LEU A 26 -15.00 21.25 15.89
CA LEU A 26 -14.48 22.52 15.38
C LEU A 26 -14.00 23.33 16.59
N GLU A 27 -12.71 23.65 16.66
CA GLU A 27 -12.25 24.78 17.46
C GLU A 27 -11.88 25.93 16.54
N GLY A 28 -12.70 26.99 16.66
CA GLY A 28 -12.50 28.27 16.03
C GLY A 28 -11.31 29.00 16.66
N ASN A 29 -10.48 29.51 15.78
CA ASN A 29 -9.46 30.51 16.02
C ASN A 29 -10.09 31.79 16.61
N GLU A 30 -9.52 32.38 17.66
CA GLU A 30 -9.36 33.85 17.79
C GLU A 30 -8.36 34.18 18.93
N THR A 31 -7.19 34.68 18.54
CA THR A 31 -6.36 35.56 19.36
C THR A 31 -6.91 36.97 19.32
N SER A 32 -7.25 37.56 20.47
CA SER A 32 -7.09 39.01 20.66
C SER A 32 -6.80 39.36 22.12
N ILE A 33 -5.81 40.22 22.28
CA ILE A 33 -5.32 40.81 23.52
C ILE A 33 -6.21 42.00 23.88
N THR A 34 -6.74 42.11 25.10
CA THR A 34 -6.79 43.39 25.85
C THR A 34 -7.14 43.22 27.32
N LEU A 35 -6.62 44.18 28.10
CA LEU A 35 -6.66 44.35 29.54
C LEU A 35 -8.06 44.58 30.12
N GLY A 36 -8.17 44.38 31.44
CA GLY A 36 -9.42 44.32 32.19
C GLY A 36 -10.18 45.64 32.35
N THR A 37 -11.39 45.51 32.88
CA THR A 37 -12.05 46.48 33.77
C THR A 37 -13.32 45.88 34.35
N GLU A 38 -13.69 46.41 35.50
CA GLU A 38 -14.65 45.93 36.49
C GLU A 38 -16.15 46.03 36.11
N SER A 39 -16.93 45.34 36.95
CA SER A 39 -18.35 45.57 37.31
C SER A 39 -19.37 45.08 36.28
N ILE A 40 -20.39 44.31 36.66
CA ILE A 40 -21.62 44.75 37.35
C ILE A 40 -22.20 43.50 38.07
N LEU A 41 -22.21 43.45 39.40
CA LEU A 41 -23.32 43.80 40.31
C LEU A 41 -24.66 43.07 40.06
N ASN A 42 -24.93 42.15 40.99
CA ASN A 42 -26.18 41.96 41.74
C ASN A 42 -27.51 41.75 41.01
N GLN A 43 -28.05 40.54 41.17
CA GLN A 43 -29.36 40.21 41.78
C GLN A 43 -29.44 38.68 41.73
N PHE A 44 -29.44 37.92 42.83
CA PHE A 44 -30.45 37.92 43.87
C PHE A 44 -29.81 37.69 45.25
N GLN A 45 -30.21 38.53 46.21
CA GLN A 45 -29.98 38.36 47.63
C GLN A 45 -30.87 37.26 48.20
N GLY A 46 -30.27 36.54 49.13
CA GLY A 46 -30.88 36.26 50.44
C GLY A 46 -31.67 34.95 50.46
N THR A 47 -31.57 34.12 51.47
CA THR A 47 -30.93 34.12 52.80
C THR A 47 -31.20 32.67 53.24
N GLY A 48 -30.26 31.88 53.75
CA GLY A 48 -29.44 32.13 54.91
C GLY A 48 -29.58 30.91 55.82
N ASN A 49 -28.43 30.41 56.29
CA ASN A 49 -28.20 29.73 57.57
C ASN A 49 -28.88 28.35 57.77
N GLN A 50 -28.26 27.36 58.41
CA GLN A 50 -26.97 27.24 59.07
C GLN A 50 -26.75 25.75 59.42
N ASP A 51 -25.47 25.44 59.65
CA ASP A 51 -24.96 24.50 60.65
C ASP A 51 -24.93 22.97 60.41
N GLU A 52 -23.67 22.52 60.42
CA GLU A 52 -23.11 21.48 61.29
C GLU A 52 -23.59 20.03 61.09
N THR A 53 -22.78 19.14 60.53
CA THR A 53 -21.59 18.43 61.05
C THR A 53 -21.90 16.95 61.27
N GLN A 54 -20.88 16.15 60.96
CA GLN A 54 -20.51 14.90 61.59
C GLN A 54 -21.10 13.56 61.13
N ASN A 55 -20.11 12.72 60.78
CA ASN A 55 -19.90 11.33 61.19
C ASN A 55 -20.75 10.27 60.48
N SER A 56 -20.22 9.34 59.69
CA SER A 56 -19.01 8.49 59.74
C SER A 56 -19.43 7.04 59.98
N VAL A 57 -18.83 6.13 59.18
CA VAL A 57 -18.64 4.69 59.46
C VAL A 57 -19.91 3.84 59.41
N GLY A 58 -19.97 2.72 58.70
CA GLY A 58 -18.98 2.00 57.93
C GLY A 58 -19.48 0.60 57.60
N ASN A 59 -18.68 -0.07 56.78
CA ASN A 59 -18.51 -1.51 56.64
C ASN A 59 -19.63 -2.37 56.00
N THR A 60 -19.43 -2.68 54.71
CA THR A 60 -19.11 -4.00 54.11
C THR A 60 -19.66 -5.31 54.74
N PRO A 61 -19.63 -6.45 54.00
CA PRO A 61 -20.09 -6.76 52.64
C PRO A 61 -20.83 -8.13 52.61
N GLU A 62 -20.90 -8.77 51.43
CA GLU A 62 -21.29 -10.18 51.15
C GLU A 62 -22.81 -10.46 51.07
N LEU A 63 -23.34 -11.34 50.23
CA LEU A 63 -22.89 -12.18 49.11
C LEU A 63 -24.18 -12.78 48.51
N GLN A 64 -24.04 -13.34 47.30
CA GLN A 64 -24.81 -14.48 46.76
C GLN A 64 -26.19 -14.26 46.10
N ASN A 65 -26.12 -14.42 44.77
CA ASN A 65 -26.73 -15.49 43.98
C ASN A 65 -28.25 -15.53 43.71
N ASN A 66 -28.48 -15.79 42.42
CA ASN A 66 -29.48 -16.66 41.80
C ASN A 66 -30.69 -16.03 41.08
N THR A 67 -30.52 -15.99 39.76
CA THR A 67 -31.32 -16.66 38.71
C THR A 67 -32.84 -16.47 38.60
N THR A 68 -33.23 -16.42 37.31
CA THR A 68 -34.48 -16.87 36.64
C THR A 68 -35.63 -15.88 36.37
N ASN A 69 -35.72 -15.54 35.07
CA ASN A 69 -36.84 -15.67 34.13
C ASN A 69 -38.14 -14.82 34.18
N SER A 70 -38.51 -14.51 32.93
CA SER A 70 -39.82 -14.27 32.31
C SER A 70 -40.51 -12.90 32.40
N GLN A 71 -40.63 -12.28 31.21
CA GLN A 71 -41.83 -11.70 30.56
C GLN A 71 -42.89 -11.07 31.50
N ASP A 72 -43.34 -9.83 31.34
CA ASP A 72 -44.18 -9.38 30.23
C ASP A 72 -44.47 -7.86 30.32
N GLN A 73 -45.08 -7.37 29.24
CA GLN A 73 -45.36 -5.99 28.82
C GLN A 73 -46.12 -5.07 29.79
N ALA A 74 -45.80 -3.77 29.76
CA ALA A 74 -46.80 -2.70 29.68
C ALA A 74 -46.18 -1.36 29.21
N SER A 75 -46.83 -0.78 28.22
CA SER A 75 -46.58 0.49 27.54
C SER A 75 -46.81 1.74 28.40
N THR A 76 -46.01 2.79 28.22
CA THR A 76 -46.51 4.18 28.23
C THR A 76 -45.64 5.09 27.36
N THR A 77 -46.31 5.73 26.41
CA THR A 77 -45.88 6.74 25.44
C THR A 77 -45.47 8.07 26.07
N GLN A 78 -44.42 8.73 25.56
CA GLN A 78 -44.53 9.99 24.78
C GLN A 78 -43.18 10.59 24.33
N ASN A 79 -43.14 10.94 23.03
CA ASN A 79 -42.52 12.11 22.38
C ASN A 79 -40.99 12.26 22.22
N ALA A 80 -40.53 11.73 21.07
CA ALA A 80 -39.92 12.46 19.96
C ALA A 80 -38.79 13.49 20.22
N THR A 81 -37.59 13.15 19.74
CA THR A 81 -36.88 13.93 18.71
C THR A 81 -36.08 12.97 17.81
N ASN A 82 -36.50 12.85 16.56
CA ASN A 82 -35.83 12.06 15.53
C ASN A 82 -34.51 12.72 15.12
N SER A 83 -33.39 11.99 15.21
CA SER A 83 -32.24 12.19 14.33
C SER A 83 -31.97 10.88 13.59
N SER A 84 -32.52 10.78 12.39
CA SER A 84 -32.28 9.68 11.46
C SER A 84 -30.81 9.72 11.01
N ARG A 85 -29.98 8.82 11.55
CA ARG A 85 -28.71 8.42 10.92
C ARG A 85 -29.06 7.74 9.59
N SER A 86 -28.66 8.35 8.48
CA SER A 86 -28.77 7.76 7.15
C SER A 86 -27.88 6.52 7.08
N GLN A 87 -28.50 5.33 7.08
CA GLN A 87 -27.94 4.16 6.42
C GLN A 87 -27.82 4.54 4.93
N ASN A 88 -26.59 4.71 4.44
CA ASN A 88 -26.37 4.82 2.99
C ASN A 88 -26.51 3.42 2.39
N THR A 89 -27.76 3.03 2.16
CA THR A 89 -28.10 2.09 1.11
C THR A 89 -27.60 2.65 -0.21
N TRP A 90 -26.88 1.84 -0.99
CA TRP A 90 -26.59 2.13 -2.39
C TRP A 90 -27.90 2.44 -3.11
N ASN A 91 -28.19 3.72 -3.33
CA ASN A 91 -29.37 4.15 -4.06
C ASN A 91 -29.16 3.85 -5.53
N ALA A 92 -29.69 2.70 -5.97
CA ALA A 92 -29.92 2.39 -7.36
C ALA A 92 -31.04 3.31 -7.90
N ASN A 93 -30.74 4.57 -8.18
CA ASN A 93 -31.61 5.48 -8.94
C ASN A 93 -30.79 6.67 -9.47
N ASN A 94 -30.13 6.48 -10.61
CA ASN A 94 -29.81 7.56 -11.53
C ASN A 94 -29.72 6.96 -12.94
N SER A 95 -30.89 6.69 -13.52
CA SER A 95 -31.01 6.28 -14.92
C SER A 95 -32.13 7.06 -15.58
N THR A 96 -31.80 8.26 -16.06
CA THR A 96 -32.58 8.94 -17.09
C THR A 96 -31.63 9.79 -17.92
N ILE A 97 -31.19 9.23 -19.04
CA ILE A 97 -31.23 9.77 -20.41
C ILE A 97 -30.39 8.81 -21.25
N LEU A 98 -31.03 7.84 -21.90
CA LEU A 98 -30.57 7.17 -23.12
C LEU A 98 -31.82 6.59 -23.80
N GLN A 99 -32.32 7.27 -24.83
CA GLN A 99 -33.17 6.62 -25.83
C GLN A 99 -32.32 6.30 -27.05
N ASN A 100 -32.49 5.06 -27.53
CA ASN A 100 -32.00 4.46 -28.77
C ASN A 100 -30.62 3.77 -28.72
N ASN A 101 -30.58 2.59 -28.10
CA ASN A 101 -30.05 1.37 -28.73
C ASN A 101 -30.61 0.12 -28.03
N SER A 102 -30.97 -0.89 -28.82
CA SER A 102 -31.71 -2.09 -28.41
C SER A 102 -30.84 -3.11 -27.67
N ASN A 103 -30.56 -2.87 -26.39
CA ASN A 103 -30.26 -3.89 -25.38
C ASN A 103 -30.45 -3.26 -23.98
N LYS A 104 -31.59 -3.54 -23.33
CA LYS A 104 -31.76 -3.19 -21.92
C LYS A 104 -30.72 -3.96 -21.09
N PRO A 105 -30.05 -3.36 -20.09
CA PRO A 105 -29.24 -4.13 -19.16
C PRO A 105 -30.14 -5.16 -18.47
N VAL A 106 -29.82 -6.44 -18.64
CA VAL A 106 -30.56 -7.53 -18.00
C VAL A 106 -30.19 -7.50 -16.52
N ASN A 107 -31.19 -7.33 -15.66
CA ASN A 107 -31.02 -7.30 -14.20
C ASN A 107 -31.66 -8.56 -13.62
N TYR A 108 -30.86 -9.60 -13.40
CA TYR A 108 -31.33 -10.89 -12.93
C TYR A 108 -31.73 -10.84 -11.45
N THR A 109 -32.73 -11.64 -11.06
CA THR A 109 -32.95 -11.96 -9.64
C THR A 109 -31.87 -12.93 -9.18
N VAL A 110 -31.37 -12.76 -7.96
CA VAL A 110 -30.25 -13.55 -7.41
C VAL A 110 -30.75 -14.71 -6.56
N LYS A 111 -30.10 -15.86 -6.71
CA LYS A 111 -30.15 -17.01 -5.80
C LYS A 111 -28.79 -17.10 -5.08
N THR A 112 -28.81 -17.46 -3.81
CA THR A 112 -27.59 -17.70 -3.02
C THR A 112 -27.53 -19.15 -2.53
N ILE A 113 -26.34 -19.73 -2.56
CA ILE A 113 -26.03 -21.06 -2.02
C ILE A 113 -24.90 -20.87 -1.01
N PHE A 114 -25.15 -21.25 0.24
CA PHE A 114 -24.15 -21.18 1.31
C PHE A 114 -23.51 -22.54 1.55
N GLY A 115 -22.22 -22.55 1.89
CA GLY A 115 -21.54 -23.77 2.33
C GLY A 115 -21.36 -24.83 1.24
N GLN A 116 -21.27 -24.41 -0.03
CA GLN A 116 -21.03 -25.32 -1.15
C GLN A 116 -19.65 -25.95 -1.03
N GLU A 117 -19.61 -27.28 -1.02
CA GLU A 117 -18.37 -28.05 -0.99
C GLU A 117 -17.76 -28.17 -2.39
N THR A 118 -16.45 -27.93 -2.48
CA THR A 118 -15.60 -28.21 -3.64
C THR A 118 -14.57 -29.28 -3.24
N PRO A 119 -14.75 -30.56 -3.64
CA PRO A 119 -13.75 -31.58 -3.39
C PRO A 119 -12.53 -31.36 -4.30
N LEU A 120 -11.35 -31.35 -3.70
CA LEU A 120 -10.06 -31.23 -4.39
C LEU A 120 -9.50 -32.60 -4.77
N ARG A 121 -8.40 -32.61 -5.53
CA ARG A 121 -7.71 -33.83 -6.01
C ARG A 121 -7.28 -34.79 -4.89
N ASP A 122 -7.02 -34.26 -3.70
CA ASP A 122 -6.57 -35.01 -2.52
C ASP A 122 -7.71 -35.37 -1.55
N GLY A 123 -8.97 -35.08 -1.93
CA GLY A 123 -10.16 -35.35 -1.12
C GLY A 123 -10.48 -34.29 -0.07
N VAL A 124 -9.62 -33.28 0.12
CA VAL A 124 -9.94 -32.12 0.95
C VAL A 124 -11.10 -31.35 0.33
N LYS A 125 -12.02 -30.88 1.17
CA LYS A 125 -13.16 -30.08 0.73
C LYS A 125 -12.97 -28.62 1.11
N LEU A 126 -12.98 -27.74 0.11
CA LEU A 126 -13.07 -26.30 0.31
C LEU A 126 -14.53 -25.86 0.33
N ILE A 127 -14.85 -24.87 1.14
CA ILE A 127 -16.21 -24.37 1.34
C ILE A 127 -16.36 -23.00 0.70
N SER A 128 -17.46 -22.82 -0.03
CA SER A 128 -17.76 -21.59 -0.76
C SER A 128 -19.19 -21.12 -0.56
N ASP A 129 -19.37 -19.80 -0.62
CA ASP A 129 -20.68 -19.17 -0.79
C ASP A 129 -20.80 -18.66 -2.23
N ILE A 130 -21.97 -18.86 -2.83
CA ILE A 130 -22.20 -18.63 -4.26
C ILE A 130 -23.44 -17.78 -4.47
N TRP A 131 -23.31 -16.72 -5.27
CA TRP A 131 -24.40 -15.89 -5.77
C TRP A 131 -24.52 -16.09 -7.28
N LEU A 132 -25.71 -16.40 -7.76
CA LEU A 132 -25.95 -16.70 -9.18
C LEU A 132 -27.34 -16.22 -9.63
N PRO A 133 -27.57 -16.01 -10.94
CA PRO A 133 -28.90 -15.75 -11.47
C PRO A 133 -29.87 -16.88 -11.09
N LYS A 134 -31.10 -16.50 -10.75
CA LYS A 134 -32.18 -17.45 -10.44
C LYS A 134 -32.73 -18.14 -11.70
N ASP A 135 -32.64 -17.46 -12.84
CA ASP A 135 -33.14 -17.95 -14.12
C ASP A 135 -32.28 -19.13 -14.61
N ASP A 136 -32.92 -20.06 -15.33
CA ASP A 136 -32.21 -21.18 -15.94
C ASP A 136 -31.24 -20.67 -17.01
N GLY A 137 -29.98 -21.11 -16.93
CA GLY A 137 -28.94 -20.67 -17.85
C GLY A 137 -27.55 -21.17 -17.46
N LYS A 138 -26.59 -20.87 -18.33
CA LYS A 138 -25.17 -21.10 -18.10
C LYS A 138 -24.45 -19.76 -18.13
N TYR A 139 -23.76 -19.44 -17.05
CA TYR A 139 -23.15 -18.15 -16.81
C TYR A 139 -21.63 -18.27 -16.62
N PRO A 140 -20.86 -17.25 -16.97
CA PRO A 140 -19.45 -17.18 -16.59
C PRO A 140 -19.30 -17.06 -15.07
N VAL A 141 -18.17 -17.54 -14.55
CA VAL A 141 -17.88 -17.59 -13.11
C VAL A 141 -16.80 -16.59 -12.75
N ILE A 142 -16.96 -15.89 -11.64
CA ILE A 142 -15.92 -15.08 -11.00
C ILE A 142 -15.64 -15.67 -9.62
N ILE A 143 -14.37 -15.98 -9.34
CA ILE A 143 -13.93 -16.60 -8.08
C ILE A 143 -13.06 -15.62 -7.27
N ILE A 144 -13.36 -15.51 -5.98
CA ILE A 144 -12.45 -15.00 -4.94
C ILE A 144 -12.07 -16.17 -4.02
N ARG A 145 -10.77 -16.34 -3.76
CA ARG A 145 -10.25 -17.32 -2.79
C ARG A 145 -9.61 -16.57 -1.63
N THR A 146 -10.10 -16.75 -0.40
CA THR A 146 -9.74 -15.90 0.76
C THR A 146 -9.29 -16.70 1.98
N PRO A 147 -8.23 -16.26 2.70
CA PRO A 147 -7.89 -16.79 4.03
C PRO A 147 -8.62 -16.06 5.16
N TYR A 148 -9.41 -15.03 4.85
CA TYR A 148 -9.97 -14.09 5.81
C TYR A 148 -11.39 -14.44 6.27
N GLY A 149 -11.97 -15.52 5.72
CA GLY A 149 -13.34 -15.93 5.97
C GLY A 149 -14.31 -15.36 4.92
N ARG A 150 -15.02 -16.25 4.22
CA ARG A 150 -16.07 -15.89 3.24
C ARG A 150 -17.26 -15.11 3.81
N SER A 151 -17.39 -15.07 5.14
CA SER A 151 -18.39 -14.30 5.88
C SER A 151 -17.84 -13.01 6.53
N ALA A 152 -16.63 -12.58 6.16
CA ALA A 152 -16.00 -11.38 6.70
C ALA A 152 -16.82 -10.12 6.37
N ALA A 153 -17.45 -9.52 7.37
CA ALA A 153 -18.36 -8.38 7.17
C ALA A 153 -17.66 -7.17 6.53
N TYR A 154 -16.41 -6.91 6.88
CA TYR A 154 -15.61 -5.81 6.34
C TYR A 154 -15.22 -5.98 4.86
N MET A 155 -15.40 -7.17 4.28
CA MET A 155 -15.14 -7.44 2.86
C MET A 155 -16.39 -7.27 1.99
N ASN A 156 -17.60 -7.18 2.57
CA ASN A 156 -18.86 -7.02 1.84
C ASN A 156 -19.04 -8.00 0.65
N TYR A 157 -18.67 -9.28 0.84
CA TYR A 157 -18.80 -10.31 -0.20
C TYR A 157 -20.24 -10.49 -0.71
N THR A 158 -21.24 -10.35 0.17
CA THR A 158 -22.66 -10.38 -0.21
C THR A 158 -23.01 -9.28 -1.20
N GLY A 159 -22.56 -8.04 -0.97
CA GLY A 159 -22.80 -6.92 -1.87
C GLY A 159 -22.16 -7.14 -3.24
N MET A 160 -20.90 -7.60 -3.28
CA MET A 160 -20.22 -7.95 -4.54
C MET A 160 -20.92 -9.10 -5.27
N GLY A 161 -21.30 -10.16 -4.54
CA GLY A 161 -22.00 -11.31 -5.10
C GLY A 161 -23.34 -10.94 -5.72
N GLU A 162 -24.14 -10.12 -5.03
CA GLU A 162 -25.38 -9.58 -5.60
C GLU A 162 -25.11 -8.70 -6.84
N TYR A 163 -24.09 -7.84 -6.78
CA TYR A 163 -23.74 -6.95 -7.88
C TYR A 163 -23.42 -7.74 -9.15
N PHE A 164 -22.51 -8.72 -9.09
CA PHE A 164 -22.14 -9.51 -10.26
C PHE A 164 -23.25 -10.48 -10.70
N ALA A 165 -23.96 -11.12 -9.77
CA ALA A 165 -25.04 -12.04 -10.10
C ALA A 165 -26.20 -11.37 -10.83
N ARG A 166 -26.56 -10.14 -10.45
CA ARG A 166 -27.55 -9.33 -11.18
C ARG A 166 -27.14 -9.03 -12.61
N GLN A 167 -25.85 -9.01 -12.91
CA GLN A 167 -25.28 -8.82 -14.25
C GLN A 167 -25.11 -10.13 -15.02
N GLY A 168 -25.57 -11.28 -14.51
CA GLY A 168 -25.48 -12.56 -15.21
C GLY A 168 -24.13 -13.28 -15.05
N TYR A 169 -23.51 -13.17 -13.87
CA TYR A 169 -22.36 -13.99 -13.46
C TYR A 169 -22.73 -14.95 -12.35
N VAL A 170 -22.03 -16.07 -12.25
CA VAL A 170 -21.90 -16.76 -10.97
C VAL A 170 -20.72 -16.16 -10.22
N PHE A 171 -20.94 -15.68 -9.00
CA PHE A 171 -19.90 -15.15 -8.14
C PHE A 171 -19.68 -16.11 -6.97
N MET A 172 -18.44 -16.55 -6.78
CA MET A 172 -18.07 -17.58 -5.80
C MET A 172 -16.98 -17.05 -4.88
N VAL A 173 -17.22 -17.08 -3.57
CA VAL A 173 -16.22 -16.74 -2.55
C VAL A 173 -15.89 -18.00 -1.77
N GLN A 174 -14.63 -18.41 -1.81
CA GLN A 174 -14.15 -19.67 -1.25
C GLN A 174 -13.17 -19.42 -0.11
N ASP A 175 -13.35 -20.09 1.02
CA ASP A 175 -12.31 -20.17 2.04
C ASP A 175 -11.17 -21.07 1.55
N VAL A 176 -9.93 -20.58 1.61
CA VAL A 176 -8.77 -21.41 1.25
C VAL A 176 -8.57 -22.55 2.25
N ARG A 177 -7.75 -23.54 1.87
CA ARG A 177 -7.43 -24.70 2.70
C ARG A 177 -7.03 -24.31 4.13
N GLY A 178 -7.64 -24.96 5.11
CA GLY A 178 -7.39 -24.72 6.54
C GLY A 178 -8.00 -23.44 7.11
N LYS A 179 -8.74 -22.66 6.32
CA LYS A 179 -9.41 -21.42 6.74
C LYS A 179 -10.93 -21.53 6.72
N GLY A 180 -11.59 -20.69 7.50
CA GLY A 180 -13.03 -20.69 7.72
C GLY A 180 -13.57 -22.10 7.98
N ASP A 181 -14.43 -22.59 7.08
CA ASP A 181 -14.98 -23.96 7.16
C ASP A 181 -14.26 -24.98 6.24
N SER A 182 -13.27 -24.54 5.46
CA SER A 182 -12.50 -25.41 4.55
C SER A 182 -11.55 -26.36 5.28
N GLN A 183 -11.57 -27.64 4.89
CA GLN A 183 -10.73 -28.67 5.50
C GLN A 183 -9.23 -28.44 5.23
N GLY A 184 -8.37 -29.27 5.83
CA GLY A 184 -6.93 -29.25 5.65
C GLY A 184 -6.19 -28.28 6.60
N SER A 185 -4.92 -28.03 6.29
CA SER A 185 -4.04 -27.13 7.05
C SER A 185 -3.63 -25.94 6.19
N PHE A 186 -3.59 -24.76 6.80
CA PHE A 186 -3.20 -23.53 6.13
C PHE A 186 -1.68 -23.39 6.08
N ASN A 187 -1.14 -23.07 4.91
CA ASN A 187 0.23 -22.56 4.76
C ASN A 187 0.21 -21.25 3.98
N PHE A 188 1.29 -20.48 4.04
CA PHE A 188 1.38 -19.22 3.31
C PHE A 188 1.59 -19.46 1.81
N LEU A 189 0.52 -19.30 1.03
CA LEU A 189 0.50 -19.34 -0.44
C LEU A 189 0.90 -20.67 -1.12
N PHE A 190 1.58 -21.61 -0.46
CA PHE A 190 2.15 -22.81 -1.09
C PHE A 190 1.13 -23.75 -1.73
N GLN A 191 -0.08 -23.85 -1.16
CA GLN A 191 -1.15 -24.67 -1.71
C GLN A 191 -1.95 -23.99 -2.83
N GLU A 192 -1.78 -22.70 -3.03
CA GLU A 192 -2.77 -21.89 -3.75
C GLU A 192 -2.80 -22.13 -5.26
N GLY A 193 -1.68 -22.56 -5.85
CA GLY A 193 -1.64 -22.97 -7.25
C GLY A 193 -2.53 -24.21 -7.50
N PRO A 194 -2.16 -25.38 -6.96
CA PRO A 194 -2.93 -26.61 -7.15
C PRO A 194 -4.39 -26.52 -6.67
N ASP A 195 -4.64 -25.93 -5.49
CA ASP A 195 -6.01 -25.78 -4.99
C ASP A 195 -6.82 -24.79 -5.83
N GLY A 196 -6.17 -23.75 -6.37
CA GLY A 196 -6.77 -22.80 -7.29
C GLY A 196 -7.18 -23.46 -8.61
N TYR A 197 -6.30 -24.29 -9.18
CA TYR A 197 -6.61 -25.11 -10.35
C TYR A 197 -7.86 -25.96 -10.13
N ASP A 198 -7.92 -26.73 -9.04
CA ASP A 198 -9.05 -27.61 -8.75
C ASP A 198 -10.36 -26.83 -8.55
N ALA A 199 -10.30 -25.67 -7.87
CA ALA A 199 -11.46 -24.81 -7.66
C ALA A 199 -12.01 -24.25 -8.98
N ILE A 200 -11.12 -23.81 -9.87
CA ILE A 200 -11.48 -23.28 -11.20
C ILE A 200 -12.13 -24.38 -12.04
N GLU A 201 -11.50 -25.55 -12.14
CA GLU A 201 -12.00 -26.66 -12.95
C GLU A 201 -13.31 -27.23 -12.39
N TRP A 202 -13.46 -27.27 -11.06
CA TRP A 202 -14.73 -27.65 -10.44
C TRP A 202 -15.83 -26.66 -10.80
N ALA A 203 -15.58 -25.35 -10.65
CA ALA A 203 -16.58 -24.32 -10.93
C ALA A 203 -16.97 -24.27 -12.42
N ALA A 204 -16.02 -24.49 -13.33
CA ALA A 204 -16.25 -24.53 -14.76
C ALA A 204 -17.18 -25.68 -15.20
N ASN A 205 -17.16 -26.80 -14.47
CA ASN A 205 -17.93 -28.00 -14.79
C ASN A 205 -19.32 -28.07 -14.13
N GLN A 206 -19.71 -27.06 -13.35
CA GLN A 206 -21.04 -27.04 -12.74
C GLN A 206 -22.15 -26.79 -13.76
N SER A 207 -23.37 -27.28 -13.48
CA SER A 207 -24.50 -27.19 -14.42
C SER A 207 -24.90 -25.74 -14.78
N TRP A 208 -24.63 -24.80 -13.87
CA TRP A 208 -24.87 -23.37 -14.02
C TRP A 208 -23.73 -22.61 -14.71
N SER A 209 -22.60 -23.27 -15.00
CA SER A 209 -21.43 -22.64 -15.60
C SER A 209 -21.43 -22.78 -17.12
N ASN A 210 -20.96 -21.74 -17.82
CA ASN A 210 -20.67 -21.80 -19.25
C ASN A 210 -19.22 -22.24 -19.56
N GLY A 211 -18.45 -22.63 -18.54
CA GLY A 211 -17.07 -23.08 -18.67
C GLY A 211 -16.03 -21.96 -18.70
N LYS A 212 -16.41 -20.68 -18.61
CA LYS A 212 -15.45 -19.56 -18.53
C LYS A 212 -15.34 -19.06 -17.10
N VAL A 213 -14.13 -19.03 -16.56
CA VAL A 213 -13.84 -18.58 -15.20
C VAL A 213 -12.88 -17.39 -15.23
N GLY A 214 -13.19 -16.36 -14.46
CA GLY A 214 -12.26 -15.28 -14.11
C GLY A 214 -11.97 -15.29 -12.61
N MET A 215 -10.86 -14.68 -12.20
CA MET A 215 -10.56 -14.46 -10.79
C MET A 215 -10.40 -12.98 -10.47
N MET A 216 -10.71 -12.61 -9.23
CA MET A 216 -10.40 -11.30 -8.67
C MET A 216 -10.07 -11.41 -7.18
N GLY A 217 -9.55 -10.33 -6.61
CA GLY A 217 -9.20 -10.29 -5.19
C GLY A 217 -8.06 -9.33 -4.87
N PHE A 218 -8.03 -8.91 -3.61
CA PHE A 218 -7.08 -7.98 -3.03
C PHE A 218 -6.03 -8.68 -2.13
N SER A 219 -4.78 -8.19 -2.13
CA SER A 219 -3.68 -8.66 -1.26
C SER A 219 -3.37 -10.15 -1.48
N TYR A 220 -3.47 -11.01 -0.46
CA TYR A 220 -3.38 -12.48 -0.58
C TYR A 220 -4.27 -13.03 -1.70
N MET A 221 -5.48 -12.48 -1.84
CA MET A 221 -6.44 -12.88 -2.88
C MET A 221 -6.05 -12.36 -4.27
N GLY A 222 -5.13 -11.39 -4.35
CA GLY A 222 -4.46 -10.98 -5.57
C GLY A 222 -3.33 -11.95 -5.94
N ALA A 223 -2.47 -12.28 -4.98
CA ALA A 223 -1.33 -13.18 -5.18
C ALA A 223 -1.76 -14.61 -5.57
N ASN A 224 -2.81 -15.14 -4.96
CA ASN A 224 -3.26 -16.51 -5.27
C ASN A 224 -3.83 -16.67 -6.70
N GLN A 225 -4.22 -15.58 -7.37
CA GLN A 225 -4.63 -15.61 -8.79
C GLN A 225 -3.45 -15.96 -9.69
N TRP A 226 -2.28 -15.36 -9.43
CA TRP A 226 -1.06 -15.66 -10.15
C TRP A 226 -0.65 -17.11 -9.96
N LEU A 227 -0.64 -17.58 -8.71
CA LEU A 227 -0.27 -18.96 -8.40
C LEU A 227 -1.22 -19.96 -9.08
N ALA A 228 -2.53 -19.70 -9.10
CA ALA A 228 -3.48 -20.52 -9.85
C ALA A 228 -3.25 -20.45 -11.37
N ALA A 229 -2.98 -19.26 -11.91
CA ALA A 229 -2.68 -19.07 -13.33
C ALA A 229 -1.41 -19.80 -13.79
N ARG A 230 -0.40 -19.91 -12.92
CA ARG A 230 0.85 -20.67 -13.17
C ARG A 230 0.58 -22.16 -13.45
N GLU A 231 -0.47 -22.73 -12.87
CA GLU A 231 -0.90 -24.11 -13.11
C GLU A 231 -1.67 -24.29 -14.44
N LYS A 232 -1.96 -23.20 -15.15
CA LYS A 232 -2.64 -23.19 -16.46
C LYS A 232 -3.98 -23.97 -16.51
N PRO A 233 -4.93 -23.71 -15.59
CA PRO A 233 -6.27 -24.30 -15.69
C PRO A 233 -6.95 -23.90 -17.01
N PRO A 234 -7.43 -24.85 -17.82
CA PRO A 234 -7.95 -24.58 -19.17
C PRO A 234 -9.19 -23.69 -19.18
N HIS A 235 -9.95 -23.63 -18.08
CA HIS A 235 -11.16 -22.80 -17.99
C HIS A 235 -10.91 -21.39 -17.42
N LEU A 236 -9.68 -21.06 -17.01
CA LEU A 236 -9.32 -19.70 -16.58
C LEU A 236 -9.09 -18.81 -17.81
N VAL A 237 -9.90 -17.75 -17.92
CA VAL A 237 -9.92 -16.87 -19.09
C VAL A 237 -9.23 -15.54 -18.81
N CYS A 238 -9.33 -15.00 -17.59
CA CYS A 238 -8.68 -13.75 -17.21
C CYS A 238 -8.54 -13.61 -15.69
N ILE A 239 -7.62 -12.73 -15.25
CA ILE A 239 -7.41 -12.43 -13.82
C ILE A 239 -7.41 -10.91 -13.58
N ALA A 240 -7.86 -10.51 -12.40
CA ALA A 240 -7.89 -9.12 -11.94
C ALA A 240 -7.26 -8.98 -10.54
N PRO A 241 -5.92 -9.13 -10.43
CA PRO A 241 -5.20 -9.02 -9.17
C PRO A 241 -5.14 -7.56 -8.69
N THR A 242 -5.58 -7.33 -7.45
CA THR A 242 -5.43 -6.04 -6.76
C THR A 242 -4.39 -6.19 -5.64
N ALA A 243 -3.41 -5.29 -5.57
CA ALA A 243 -2.36 -5.24 -4.55
C ALA A 243 -1.71 -6.61 -4.30
N ALA A 244 -1.29 -7.31 -5.37
CA ALA A 244 -0.79 -8.67 -5.24
C ALA A 244 0.67 -8.68 -4.81
N THR A 245 1.00 -9.27 -3.67
CA THR A 245 2.38 -9.58 -3.30
C THR A 245 3.02 -10.61 -4.22
N GLY A 246 4.33 -10.49 -4.48
CA GLY A 246 5.07 -11.45 -5.30
C GLY A 246 6.59 -11.28 -5.35
N ARG A 247 7.16 -10.25 -4.68
CA ARG A 247 8.61 -9.97 -4.72
C ARG A 247 9.25 -10.35 -3.38
N TYR A 248 9.35 -11.64 -3.11
CA TYR A 248 9.72 -12.15 -1.78
C TYR A 248 11.15 -11.73 -1.39
N MET A 249 11.37 -11.47 -0.10
CA MET A 249 12.58 -10.87 0.51
C MET A 249 12.83 -9.38 0.20
N GLU A 250 12.16 -8.83 -0.81
CA GLU A 250 12.21 -7.41 -1.16
C GLU A 250 10.94 -6.64 -0.74
N GLU A 251 9.83 -7.36 -0.57
CA GLU A 251 8.51 -6.87 -0.16
C GLU A 251 8.05 -7.55 1.15
N ILE A 252 7.85 -8.88 1.11
CA ILE A 252 7.53 -9.71 2.27
C ILE A 252 8.38 -10.98 2.28
N PRO A 253 8.75 -11.53 3.45
CA PRO A 253 8.47 -11.01 4.80
C PRO A 253 9.44 -9.90 5.22
N SER A 254 10.26 -9.41 4.28
CA SER A 254 11.29 -8.39 4.51
C SER A 254 11.24 -7.35 3.41
N ILE A 255 11.52 -6.09 3.75
CA ILE A 255 11.67 -4.98 2.81
C ILE A 255 13.17 -4.76 2.64
N GLY A 256 13.71 -4.97 1.43
CA GLY A 256 15.15 -4.94 1.19
C GLY A 256 15.97 -5.81 2.16
N GLY A 257 15.43 -6.96 2.56
CA GLY A 257 16.03 -7.87 3.54
C GLY A 257 15.96 -7.44 5.00
N VAL A 258 15.36 -6.28 5.30
CA VAL A 258 15.02 -5.87 6.67
C VAL A 258 13.69 -6.53 7.06
N PHE A 259 13.69 -7.36 8.11
CA PHE A 259 12.50 -8.09 8.51
C PHE A 259 11.32 -7.15 8.82
N TYR A 260 10.21 -7.33 8.11
CA TYR A 260 9.02 -6.48 8.17
C TYR A 260 8.16 -6.86 9.38
N MET A 261 8.68 -6.52 10.55
CA MET A 261 8.09 -6.86 11.85
C MET A 261 6.68 -6.30 12.05
N GLY A 262 6.40 -5.10 11.55
CA GLY A 262 5.09 -4.44 11.61
C GLY A 262 4.00 -5.16 10.79
N TRP A 263 4.37 -6.10 9.93
CA TRP A 263 3.45 -6.94 9.17
C TRP A 263 3.51 -8.41 9.62
N ALA A 264 4.71 -8.99 9.69
CA ALA A 264 4.91 -10.43 9.80
C ALA A 264 4.23 -11.04 11.02
N LEU A 265 4.52 -10.56 12.23
CA LEU A 265 3.89 -11.10 13.44
C LEU A 265 2.41 -10.67 13.57
N PRO A 266 2.02 -9.40 13.39
CA PRO A 266 0.61 -9.01 13.43
C PRO A 266 -0.29 -9.79 12.48
N TRP A 267 0.11 -9.93 11.22
CA TRP A 267 -0.69 -10.62 10.21
C TRP A 267 -0.78 -12.12 10.48
N THR A 268 0.35 -12.77 10.80
CA THR A 268 0.35 -14.22 11.09
C THR A 268 -0.37 -14.55 12.39
N LEU A 269 -0.28 -13.69 13.42
CA LEU A 269 -1.01 -13.86 14.67
C LEU A 269 -2.52 -13.73 14.46
N ALA A 270 -2.97 -12.68 13.77
CA ALA A 270 -4.38 -12.50 13.43
C ALA A 270 -4.91 -13.68 12.61
N ASN A 271 -4.06 -14.33 11.83
CA ASN A 271 -4.39 -15.47 10.98
C ASN A 271 -3.90 -16.82 11.54
N ASN A 272 -3.59 -16.93 12.83
CA ASN A 272 -3.09 -18.20 13.40
C ASN A 272 -4.21 -19.26 13.49
N GLY A 273 -5.45 -18.81 13.66
CA GLY A 273 -6.64 -19.66 13.66
C GLY A 273 -7.26 -19.89 12.28
N ARG A 274 -8.38 -20.62 12.27
CA ARG A 274 -9.18 -20.85 11.06
C ARG A 274 -9.89 -19.56 10.60
N THR A 275 -10.29 -18.72 11.54
CA THR A 275 -10.87 -17.40 11.31
C THR A 275 -9.90 -16.32 11.75
N THR A 276 -9.94 -15.16 11.10
CA THR A 276 -9.15 -13.99 11.50
C THR A 276 -9.58 -13.53 12.90
N ASP A 277 -8.62 -13.40 13.83
CA ASP A 277 -8.86 -12.86 15.16
C ASP A 277 -8.48 -11.37 15.21
N LEU A 278 -9.49 -10.52 15.14
CA LEU A 278 -9.32 -9.06 15.19
C LEU A 278 -8.92 -8.54 16.57
N ASN A 279 -9.08 -9.32 17.65
CA ASN A 279 -8.66 -8.89 18.99
C ASN A 279 -7.15 -8.69 19.10
N THR A 280 -6.38 -9.38 18.26
CA THR A 280 -4.93 -9.28 18.16
C THR A 280 -4.44 -7.87 17.82
N GLN A 281 -5.29 -7.04 17.20
CA GLN A 281 -4.96 -5.65 16.87
C GLN A 281 -4.83 -4.75 18.11
N ASN A 282 -5.46 -5.14 19.23
CA ASN A 282 -5.49 -4.36 20.47
C ASN A 282 -4.30 -4.65 21.41
N LEU A 283 -3.35 -5.48 20.97
CA LEU A 283 -2.17 -5.81 21.78
C LEU A 283 -1.25 -4.59 21.95
N ASN A 284 -0.59 -4.52 23.10
CA ASN A 284 0.53 -3.59 23.26
C ASN A 284 1.75 -4.15 22.51
N TRP A 285 1.96 -3.66 21.29
CA TRP A 285 3.01 -4.13 20.39
C TRP A 285 4.43 -3.75 20.83
N THR A 286 4.60 -2.73 21.67
CA THR A 286 5.93 -2.25 22.08
C THR A 286 6.79 -3.32 22.78
N PRO A 287 6.32 -4.01 23.85
CA PRO A 287 7.11 -5.09 24.46
C PRO A 287 7.33 -6.28 23.52
N ILE A 288 6.37 -6.56 22.62
CA ILE A 288 6.46 -7.65 21.64
C ILE A 288 7.59 -7.36 20.64
N PHE A 289 7.60 -6.17 20.06
CA PHE A 289 8.60 -5.74 19.07
C PHE A 289 9.99 -5.49 19.65
N ASN A 290 10.06 -5.17 20.95
CA ASN A 290 11.32 -5.06 21.68
C ASN A 290 11.84 -6.41 22.18
N HIS A 291 11.07 -7.49 22.08
CA HIS A 291 11.49 -8.81 22.55
C HIS A 291 12.68 -9.34 21.75
N ARG A 292 13.64 -9.93 22.45
CA ARG A 292 14.79 -10.63 21.86
C ARG A 292 15.01 -11.95 22.62
N PRO A 293 15.27 -13.07 21.94
CA PRO A 293 15.41 -13.21 20.48
C PRO A 293 14.07 -13.10 19.75
N LEU A 294 14.10 -12.55 18.52
CA LEU A 294 12.92 -12.29 17.71
C LEU A 294 12.08 -13.55 17.47
N LEU A 295 12.74 -14.71 17.33
CA LEU A 295 12.11 -16.03 17.15
C LEU A 295 11.05 -16.37 18.21
N THR A 296 11.18 -15.82 19.41
CA THR A 296 10.27 -16.08 20.55
C THR A 296 9.38 -14.89 20.88
N ALA A 297 9.35 -13.86 20.02
CA ALA A 297 8.50 -12.68 20.24
C ALA A 297 7.01 -13.02 20.21
N ASP A 298 6.62 -14.04 19.44
CA ASP A 298 5.25 -14.55 19.41
C ASP A 298 4.77 -15.01 20.79
N GLU A 299 5.63 -15.64 21.60
CA GLU A 299 5.27 -16.16 22.94
C GLU A 299 4.79 -15.05 23.88
N THR A 300 5.25 -13.81 23.68
CA THR A 300 4.80 -12.65 24.47
C THR A 300 3.33 -12.29 24.23
N THR A 301 2.74 -12.79 23.14
CA THR A 301 1.31 -12.67 22.82
C THR A 301 0.46 -13.72 23.55
N GLY A 302 1.10 -14.67 24.24
CA GLY A 302 0.44 -15.80 24.92
C GLY A 302 0.24 -17.03 24.04
N THR A 303 0.76 -17.04 22.81
CA THR A 303 0.68 -18.20 21.91
C THR A 303 1.91 -18.28 21.00
N GLN A 304 2.19 -19.46 20.47
CA GLN A 304 3.18 -19.64 19.40
C GLN A 304 2.50 -19.51 18.05
N VAL A 305 3.20 -18.87 17.11
CA VAL A 305 2.72 -18.63 15.75
C VAL A 305 3.69 -19.32 14.78
N PRO A 306 3.44 -20.59 14.38
CA PRO A 306 4.38 -21.36 13.58
C PRO A 306 4.79 -20.67 12.27
N LEU A 307 3.84 -20.01 11.61
CA LEU A 307 4.10 -19.34 10.33
C LEU A 307 5.05 -18.14 10.48
N TYR A 308 4.96 -17.41 11.60
CA TYR A 308 5.90 -16.34 11.93
C TYR A 308 7.32 -16.87 12.09
N ARG A 309 7.49 -17.99 12.80
CA ARG A 309 8.80 -18.63 13.00
C ARG A 309 9.39 -19.13 11.70
N GLN A 310 8.56 -19.72 10.83
CA GLN A 310 9.00 -20.11 9.49
C GLN A 310 9.56 -18.94 8.69
N PHE A 311 8.95 -17.74 8.76
CA PHE A 311 9.49 -16.57 8.07
C PHE A 311 10.88 -16.16 8.59
N LEU A 312 11.16 -16.37 9.88
CA LEU A 312 12.46 -16.08 10.48
C LEU A 312 13.51 -17.17 10.21
N GLU A 313 13.07 -18.42 10.02
CA GLU A 313 13.92 -19.56 9.67
C GLU A 313 14.45 -19.49 8.22
N HIS A 314 13.79 -18.72 7.36
CA HIS A 314 14.14 -18.52 5.95
C HIS A 314 14.56 -17.07 5.64
N PRO A 315 15.73 -16.61 6.15
CA PRO A 315 16.16 -15.21 6.03
C PRO A 315 16.73 -14.83 4.65
N THR A 316 16.86 -15.79 3.74
CA THR A 316 17.35 -15.60 2.35
C THR A 316 16.30 -16.05 1.35
N LEU A 317 16.41 -15.66 0.08
CA LEU A 317 15.61 -16.17 -1.03
C LEU A 317 16.01 -17.62 -1.39
N ASP A 318 15.80 -18.52 -0.44
CA ASP A 318 16.12 -19.95 -0.56
C ASP A 318 14.98 -20.73 -1.24
N ASP A 319 15.10 -22.06 -1.24
CA ASP A 319 14.11 -22.97 -1.84
C ASP A 319 12.72 -22.82 -1.21
N TYR A 320 12.61 -22.34 0.04
CA TYR A 320 11.31 -22.12 0.67
C TYR A 320 10.51 -21.04 -0.07
N TRP A 321 11.14 -19.88 -0.35
CA TRP A 321 10.52 -18.76 -1.06
C TRP A 321 10.45 -18.96 -2.57
N LYS A 322 11.48 -19.60 -3.16
CA LYS A 322 11.55 -19.86 -4.62
C LYS A 322 10.37 -20.68 -5.16
N ARG A 323 9.68 -21.46 -4.32
CA ARG A 323 8.45 -22.19 -4.70
C ARG A 323 7.31 -21.27 -5.16
N ILE A 324 7.23 -20.05 -4.63
CA ILE A 324 6.16 -19.09 -4.92
C ILE A 324 6.66 -17.85 -5.66
N GLN A 325 7.98 -17.63 -5.75
CA GLN A 325 8.58 -16.63 -6.62
C GLN A 325 8.40 -17.02 -8.09
N PHE A 326 7.95 -16.09 -8.93
CA PHE A 326 7.87 -16.31 -10.37
C PHE A 326 9.23 -16.14 -11.03
N THR A 327 9.50 -16.97 -12.03
CA THR A 327 10.64 -16.87 -12.93
C THR A 327 10.25 -16.22 -14.26
N ASP A 328 11.23 -15.78 -15.05
CA ASP A 328 11.00 -15.32 -16.43
C ASP A 328 10.25 -16.38 -17.27
N GLN A 329 10.52 -17.67 -17.02
CA GLN A 329 9.86 -18.78 -17.71
C GLN A 329 8.40 -18.95 -17.28
N ASP A 330 8.08 -18.72 -16.00
CA ASP A 330 6.69 -18.70 -15.53
C ASP A 330 5.92 -17.58 -16.23
N PHE A 331 6.49 -16.38 -16.31
CA PHE A 331 5.87 -15.25 -17.02
C PHE A 331 5.67 -15.50 -18.51
N ALA A 332 6.67 -16.06 -19.21
CA ALA A 332 6.55 -16.43 -20.62
C ALA A 332 5.43 -17.47 -20.87
N ASN A 333 5.08 -18.23 -19.82
CA ASN A 333 4.06 -19.26 -19.85
C ASN A 333 2.65 -18.75 -19.52
N ILE A 334 2.50 -17.51 -19.06
CA ILE A 334 1.18 -16.89 -18.81
C ILE A 334 0.70 -16.19 -20.08
N ASN A 335 -0.45 -16.64 -20.56
CA ASN A 335 -1.17 -16.05 -21.69
C ASN A 335 -2.62 -15.73 -21.30
N LEU A 336 -2.78 -14.83 -20.34
CA LEU A 336 -4.08 -14.42 -19.80
C LEU A 336 -4.20 -12.90 -19.81
N PRO A 337 -5.34 -12.36 -20.28
CA PRO A 337 -5.73 -10.99 -19.99
C PRO A 337 -5.66 -10.72 -18.49
N THR A 338 -5.00 -9.63 -18.12
CA THR A 338 -4.74 -9.28 -16.72
C THR A 338 -5.06 -7.81 -16.48
N MET A 339 -5.79 -7.54 -15.39
CA MET A 339 -6.00 -6.17 -14.90
C MET A 339 -5.41 -6.00 -13.50
N THR A 340 -4.21 -5.42 -13.45
CA THR A 340 -3.50 -5.14 -12.20
C THR A 340 -3.96 -3.81 -11.62
N THR A 341 -4.30 -3.80 -10.33
CA THR A 341 -4.59 -2.57 -9.57
C THR A 341 -3.68 -2.48 -8.35
N CYS A 342 -3.08 -1.32 -8.06
CA CYS A 342 -2.34 -1.06 -6.83
C CYS A 342 -2.36 0.44 -6.46
N GLY A 343 -1.62 0.82 -5.43
CA GLY A 343 -1.50 2.21 -4.97
C GLY A 343 -0.06 2.74 -4.93
N TRP A 344 0.11 4.06 -4.93
CA TRP A 344 1.41 4.69 -4.68
C TRP A 344 1.91 4.54 -3.24
N PHE A 345 0.98 4.35 -2.30
CA PHE A 345 1.24 4.20 -0.86
C PHE A 345 0.84 2.79 -0.38
N ASP A 346 0.79 1.83 -1.30
CA ASP A 346 0.41 0.45 -1.04
C ASP A 346 1.66 -0.40 -0.86
N ALA A 347 1.78 -1.07 0.29
CA ALA A 347 2.89 -1.95 0.63
C ALA A 347 3.07 -3.15 -0.32
N ASP A 348 2.02 -3.52 -1.06
CA ASP A 348 2.05 -4.61 -2.05
C ASP A 348 2.22 -4.10 -3.51
N GLN A 349 2.50 -2.79 -3.69
CA GLN A 349 2.86 -2.25 -4.99
C GLN A 349 4.07 -2.95 -5.62
N PRO A 350 5.16 -3.28 -4.88
CA PRO A 350 6.31 -3.96 -5.45
C PRO A 350 5.94 -5.30 -6.09
N GLY A 351 5.09 -6.11 -5.46
CA GLY A 351 4.59 -7.35 -6.00
C GLY A 351 3.69 -7.14 -7.21
N ALA A 352 2.77 -6.18 -7.14
CA ALA A 352 1.86 -5.88 -8.25
C ALA A 352 2.63 -5.48 -9.53
N LEU A 353 3.67 -4.65 -9.37
CA LEU A 353 4.54 -4.24 -10.46
C LEU A 353 5.56 -5.30 -10.85
N PHE A 354 5.98 -6.19 -9.95
CA PHE A 354 6.77 -7.37 -10.29
C PHE A 354 6.04 -8.25 -11.31
N TYR A 355 4.76 -8.54 -11.10
CA TYR A 355 3.97 -9.31 -12.06
C TYR A 355 3.74 -8.57 -13.38
N TRP A 356 3.38 -7.28 -13.32
CA TRP A 356 3.22 -6.43 -14.51
C TRP A 356 4.49 -6.40 -15.37
N ASN A 357 5.64 -6.10 -14.75
CA ASN A 357 6.92 -6.01 -15.45
C ASN A 357 7.36 -7.39 -15.98
N GLY A 358 7.14 -8.45 -15.20
CA GLY A 358 7.44 -9.82 -15.60
C GLY A 358 6.68 -10.26 -16.85
N LEU A 359 5.36 -10.01 -16.90
CA LEU A 359 4.58 -10.27 -18.10
C LEU A 359 4.96 -9.37 -19.26
N LYS A 360 5.11 -8.05 -19.05
CA LYS A 360 5.50 -7.11 -20.10
C LYS A 360 6.83 -7.49 -20.76
N LYS A 361 7.79 -8.00 -19.97
CA LYS A 361 9.11 -8.43 -20.44
C LYS A 361 9.05 -9.77 -21.20
N ASN A 362 8.27 -10.73 -20.72
CA ASN A 362 8.40 -12.14 -21.13
C ASN A 362 7.20 -12.69 -21.92
N SER A 363 6.01 -12.10 -21.78
CA SER A 363 4.79 -12.55 -22.47
C SER A 363 4.62 -11.85 -23.82
N THR A 364 4.29 -12.63 -24.84
CA THR A 364 4.15 -12.15 -26.23
C THR A 364 2.70 -11.83 -26.63
N HIS A 365 1.71 -12.16 -25.79
CA HIS A 365 0.30 -12.23 -26.20
C HIS A 365 -0.72 -11.75 -25.13
N SER A 366 -0.28 -11.21 -23.99
CA SER A 366 -1.20 -10.82 -22.91
C SER A 366 -1.74 -9.39 -23.08
N ASP A 367 -3.07 -9.23 -23.10
CA ASP A 367 -3.69 -7.95 -22.84
C ASP A 367 -3.51 -7.57 -21.36
N GLN A 368 -2.67 -6.58 -21.09
CA GLN A 368 -2.44 -6.10 -19.73
C GLN A 368 -3.01 -4.70 -19.54
N TYR A 369 -3.64 -4.49 -18.39
CA TYR A 369 -4.16 -3.22 -17.92
C TYR A 369 -3.64 -2.92 -16.51
N LEU A 370 -3.29 -1.67 -16.26
CA LEU A 370 -2.73 -1.21 -14.98
C LEU A 370 -3.49 0.00 -14.45
N ILE A 371 -3.85 -0.04 -13.16
CA ILE A 371 -4.45 1.08 -12.45
C ILE A 371 -3.62 1.37 -11.21
N ILE A 372 -3.09 2.59 -11.10
CA ILE A 372 -2.39 3.04 -9.90
C ILE A 372 -2.97 4.34 -9.38
N GLY A 373 -3.63 4.28 -8.23
CA GLY A 373 -4.12 5.46 -7.53
C GLY A 373 -3.23 5.88 -6.37
N PRO A 374 -3.50 7.03 -5.74
CA PRO A 374 -2.78 7.45 -4.54
C PRO A 374 -3.42 6.79 -3.32
N TRP A 375 -3.45 5.46 -3.30
CA TRP A 375 -4.12 4.68 -2.27
C TRP A 375 -3.10 4.01 -1.36
N ILE A 376 -3.46 3.89 -0.09
CA ILE A 376 -2.82 2.95 0.84
C ILE A 376 -3.36 1.54 0.61
N HIS A 377 -2.74 0.55 1.24
CA HIS A 377 -3.12 -0.87 1.09
C HIS A 377 -4.64 -1.10 1.19
N SER A 378 -5.30 -0.70 2.28
CA SER A 378 -6.76 -0.82 2.43
C SER A 378 -7.56 0.05 1.45
N GLY A 379 -7.01 1.19 1.03
CA GLY A 379 -7.63 2.08 0.06
C GLY A 379 -7.71 1.49 -1.35
N THR A 380 -6.80 0.57 -1.71
CA THR A 380 -6.87 -0.12 -3.01
C THR A 380 -8.02 -1.12 -3.08
N PHE A 381 -8.52 -1.60 -1.93
CA PHE A 381 -9.70 -2.48 -1.86
C PHE A 381 -11.01 -1.72 -2.08
N GLU A 382 -11.15 -0.53 -1.48
CA GLU A 382 -12.31 0.37 -1.70
C GLU A 382 -11.91 1.76 -2.20
N PRO A 383 -11.39 1.90 -3.44
CA PRO A 383 -10.94 3.19 -3.96
C PRO A 383 -12.05 4.25 -4.05
N ALA A 384 -13.31 3.82 -4.15
CA ALA A 384 -14.46 4.73 -4.17
C ALA A 384 -14.70 5.41 -2.81
N ALA A 385 -14.25 4.79 -1.71
CA ALA A 385 -14.34 5.35 -0.35
C ALA A 385 -13.12 6.21 0.03
N GLN A 386 -12.14 6.34 -0.88
CA GLN A 386 -10.93 7.13 -0.66
C GLN A 386 -11.28 8.57 -0.26
N LEU A 387 -10.60 9.09 0.75
CA LEU A 387 -10.70 10.50 1.15
C LEU A 387 -9.93 11.39 0.19
N SER A 388 -10.21 12.69 0.20
CA SER A 388 -9.47 13.69 -0.60
C SER A 388 -8.03 13.94 -0.11
N GLN A 389 -7.49 13.07 0.76
CA GLN A 389 -6.12 13.13 1.28
C GLN A 389 -5.60 11.74 1.66
N ILE A 390 -4.28 11.58 1.67
CA ILE A 390 -3.53 10.48 2.31
C ILE A 390 -2.59 11.12 3.32
N GLY A 391 -2.76 10.81 4.60
CA GLY A 391 -2.06 11.55 5.65
C GLY A 391 -2.28 13.06 5.49
N ASP A 392 -1.17 13.79 5.31
CA ASP A 392 -1.15 15.24 5.11
C ASP A 392 -1.09 15.63 3.62
N LEU A 393 -1.04 14.67 2.69
CA LEU A 393 -0.98 14.89 1.24
C LEU A 393 -2.39 15.02 0.63
N PRO A 394 -2.73 16.17 -0.01
CA PRO A 394 -3.99 16.32 -0.72
C PRO A 394 -4.03 15.46 -1.99
N VAL A 395 -5.13 14.72 -2.18
CA VAL A 395 -5.38 13.90 -3.38
C VAL A 395 -6.85 14.00 -3.84
N PRO A 396 -7.36 15.21 -4.13
CA PRO A 396 -8.73 15.37 -4.60
C PRO A 396 -8.99 14.59 -5.91
N GLY A 397 -10.18 14.03 -6.07
CA GLY A 397 -10.56 13.26 -7.27
C GLY A 397 -9.86 11.89 -7.39
N ALA A 398 -9.20 11.41 -6.33
CA ALA A 398 -8.58 10.09 -6.30
C ALA A 398 -9.59 8.93 -6.26
N GLN A 399 -10.87 9.20 -5.99
CA GLN A 399 -11.90 8.17 -5.96
C GLN A 399 -12.11 7.56 -7.34
N ARG A 400 -12.20 6.23 -7.40
CA ARG A 400 -12.45 5.50 -8.65
C ARG A 400 -13.32 4.28 -8.41
N ASP A 401 -14.29 4.04 -9.30
CA ASP A 401 -15.08 2.82 -9.28
C ASP A 401 -14.32 1.66 -9.96
N VAL A 402 -13.41 1.06 -9.21
CA VAL A 402 -12.63 -0.09 -9.68
C VAL A 402 -13.50 -1.33 -9.82
N LEU A 403 -14.61 -1.46 -9.07
CA LEU A 403 -15.53 -2.58 -9.20
C LEU A 403 -16.28 -2.55 -10.54
N ALA A 404 -16.77 -1.39 -10.97
CA ALA A 404 -17.33 -1.22 -12.31
C ALA A 404 -16.29 -1.44 -13.41
N THR A 405 -15.03 -1.09 -13.14
CA THR A 405 -13.92 -1.36 -14.06
C THR A 405 -13.67 -2.87 -14.20
N HIS A 406 -13.66 -3.62 -13.09
CA HIS A 406 -13.63 -5.09 -13.08
C HIS A 406 -14.81 -5.69 -13.86
N LEU A 407 -16.03 -5.17 -13.67
CA LEU A 407 -17.20 -5.65 -14.42
C LEU A 407 -17.02 -5.48 -15.93
N ALA A 408 -16.58 -4.31 -16.41
CA ALA A 408 -16.36 -4.07 -17.82
C ALA A 408 -15.25 -4.98 -18.41
N PHE A 409 -14.17 -5.19 -17.65
CA PHE A 409 -13.12 -6.14 -18.00
C PHE A 409 -13.66 -7.57 -18.13
N PHE A 410 -14.42 -8.04 -17.16
CA PHE A 410 -15.03 -9.37 -17.20
C PHE A 410 -16.07 -9.52 -18.31
N ASP A 411 -16.89 -8.50 -18.57
CA ASP A 411 -17.88 -8.53 -19.65
C ASP A 411 -17.19 -8.74 -21.00
N TYR A 412 -16.05 -8.07 -21.22
CA TYR A 412 -15.31 -8.22 -22.45
C TYR A 412 -14.71 -9.62 -22.63
N TYR A 413 -14.02 -10.17 -21.62
CA TYR A 413 -13.32 -11.45 -21.79
C TYR A 413 -14.21 -12.69 -21.54
N LEU A 414 -15.15 -12.61 -20.60
CA LEU A 414 -15.99 -13.74 -20.21
C LEU A 414 -17.28 -13.83 -21.02
N LYS A 415 -17.93 -12.73 -21.38
CA LYS A 415 -19.22 -12.76 -22.10
C LYS A 415 -19.09 -12.63 -23.61
N ASN A 416 -18.14 -11.86 -24.13
CA ASN A 416 -17.99 -11.78 -25.58
C ASN A 416 -17.41 -13.10 -26.13
N SER A 417 -18.03 -13.58 -27.21
CA SER A 417 -17.52 -14.70 -28.00
C SER A 417 -16.61 -14.12 -29.08
N THR A 418 -15.30 -14.15 -28.88
CA THR A 418 -14.42 -14.17 -30.05
C THR A 418 -14.57 -15.55 -30.68
N SER A 419 -15.54 -15.71 -31.58
CA SER A 419 -15.56 -16.82 -32.53
C SER A 419 -14.31 -16.72 -33.38
N SER A 420 -13.26 -17.44 -32.99
CA SER A 420 -12.07 -17.68 -33.79
C SER A 420 -12.42 -18.65 -34.92
N THR A 421 -13.13 -18.16 -35.93
CA THR A 421 -13.14 -18.80 -37.26
C THR A 421 -11.91 -18.30 -38.01
N VAL A 422 -10.85 -19.10 -37.99
CA VAL A 422 -9.74 -19.00 -38.94
C VAL A 422 -10.33 -19.25 -40.33
N ASN A 423 -10.59 -18.19 -41.09
CA ASN A 423 -10.72 -18.29 -42.54
C ASN A 423 -9.46 -17.71 -43.17
N SER A 424 -8.55 -18.63 -43.46
CA SER A 424 -7.51 -18.47 -44.47
C SER A 424 -8.12 -18.06 -45.82
N SER A 425 -7.38 -17.21 -46.53
CA SER A 425 -7.52 -16.79 -47.93
C SER A 425 -8.52 -15.65 -48.25
N SER A 426 -7.97 -14.47 -48.54
CA SER A 426 -7.97 -13.94 -49.91
C SER A 426 -7.10 -12.70 -50.03
N THR A 427 -6.15 -12.78 -50.95
CA THR A 427 -5.28 -11.72 -51.44
C THR A 427 -6.10 -10.69 -52.22
N VAL A 428 -6.07 -9.40 -51.86
CA VAL A 428 -6.31 -8.30 -52.81
C VAL A 428 -5.37 -7.12 -52.52
N ASN A 429 -4.86 -6.59 -53.62
CA ASN A 429 -3.76 -5.66 -53.84
C ASN A 429 -3.85 -4.27 -53.18
N SER A 430 -2.66 -3.72 -53.04
CA SER A 430 -2.34 -2.31 -52.88
C SER A 430 -3.05 -1.40 -53.89
N SER A 431 -3.61 -0.29 -53.38
CA SER A 431 -3.48 1.01 -54.06
C SER A 431 -3.65 2.13 -53.04
N THR A 432 -2.58 2.90 -52.90
CA THR A 432 -2.48 4.29 -52.45
C THR A 432 -3.79 5.06 -52.29
N ASN A 433 -4.00 5.62 -51.09
CA ASN A 433 -4.21 7.06 -50.98
C ASN A 433 -3.78 7.56 -49.60
N ASN A 434 -2.83 8.48 -49.67
CA ASN A 434 -2.20 9.18 -48.58
C ASN A 434 -3.10 10.38 -48.22
N SER A 435 -3.69 10.36 -47.03
CA SER A 435 -4.23 11.58 -46.41
C SER A 435 -3.83 11.58 -44.94
N ASN A 436 -2.83 12.41 -44.66
CA ASN A 436 -2.26 12.77 -43.36
C ASN A 436 -3.28 12.73 -42.22
N ILE A 437 -3.08 11.80 -41.29
CA ILE A 437 -3.47 11.96 -39.88
C ILE A 437 -2.18 11.79 -39.08
N ASN A 438 -1.63 12.92 -38.62
CA ASN A 438 -0.57 12.95 -37.61
C ASN A 438 -1.16 12.45 -36.28
N ASN A 439 -1.12 11.13 -36.05
CA ASN A 439 -1.29 10.55 -34.72
C ASN A 439 0.09 10.44 -34.07
N ASN A 440 0.52 11.52 -33.42
CA ASN A 440 1.74 11.55 -32.59
C ASN A 440 1.43 12.17 -31.21
N SER A 441 0.27 11.84 -30.63
CA SER A 441 -0.09 12.22 -29.26
C SER A 441 -0.22 10.95 -28.41
N ASN A 442 0.79 10.68 -27.57
CA ASN A 442 0.86 9.51 -26.68
C ASN A 442 -0.01 9.66 -25.41
N THR A 443 -0.86 10.68 -25.34
CA THR A 443 -1.63 11.05 -24.14
C THR A 443 -2.99 11.60 -24.52
N SER A 444 -4.01 11.20 -23.77
CA SER A 444 -5.29 11.93 -23.70
C SER A 444 -5.49 12.38 -22.27
N VAL A 445 -5.35 13.70 -22.04
CA VAL A 445 -5.72 14.32 -20.78
C VAL A 445 -7.21 14.65 -20.85
N ASN A 446 -8.03 13.76 -20.28
CA ASN A 446 -9.44 14.08 -20.09
C ASN A 446 -9.57 14.93 -18.82
N ASN A 447 -9.75 16.24 -19.02
CA ASN A 447 -9.90 17.22 -17.96
C ASN A 447 -11.32 17.23 -17.33
N SER A 448 -12.00 16.08 -17.32
CA SER A 448 -13.35 15.95 -16.79
C SER A 448 -13.36 15.04 -15.57
N ASN A 449 -13.69 15.62 -14.40
CA ASN A 449 -14.10 14.93 -13.16
C ASN A 449 -15.43 14.16 -13.32
N THR A 450 -15.71 13.65 -14.52
CA THR A 450 -16.92 12.89 -14.82
C THR A 450 -16.59 11.42 -14.69
N ASN A 451 -17.26 10.75 -13.76
CA ASN A 451 -17.41 9.29 -13.70
C ASN A 451 -17.55 8.73 -15.12
N ASN A 452 -16.45 8.22 -15.69
CA ASN A 452 -16.44 7.73 -17.06
C ASN A 452 -17.08 6.34 -17.07
N SER A 453 -18.41 6.32 -17.13
CA SER A 453 -19.23 5.11 -17.19
C SER A 453 -19.30 4.47 -18.60
N ASN A 454 -18.58 5.01 -19.58
CA ASN A 454 -18.58 4.50 -20.96
C ASN A 454 -17.27 3.76 -21.29
N PHE A 455 -17.12 2.56 -20.74
CA PHE A 455 -15.96 1.67 -21.02
C PHE A 455 -16.11 0.83 -22.28
N THR A 456 -17.27 0.91 -22.94
CA THR A 456 -17.59 0.17 -24.18
C THR A 456 -17.90 1.14 -25.31
N SER A 457 -17.17 1.03 -26.42
CA SER A 457 -17.55 1.74 -27.65
C SER A 457 -18.82 1.15 -28.26
N SER A 458 -19.48 1.89 -29.16
CA SER A 458 -20.64 1.43 -29.95
C SER A 458 -20.41 0.13 -30.74
N ASN A 459 -19.15 -0.31 -30.83
CA ASN A 459 -18.71 -1.51 -31.55
C ASN A 459 -18.30 -2.67 -30.62
N GLY A 460 -18.52 -2.56 -29.30
CA GLY A 460 -18.21 -3.63 -28.33
C GLY A 460 -16.73 -3.78 -27.96
N LEU A 461 -15.87 -2.82 -28.34
CA LEU A 461 -14.46 -2.80 -27.94
C LEU A 461 -14.30 -2.22 -26.53
N LEU A 462 -13.49 -2.90 -25.71
CA LEU A 462 -13.02 -2.42 -24.41
C LEU A 462 -12.09 -1.22 -24.64
N ASN A 463 -12.50 -0.03 -24.25
CA ASN A 463 -11.73 1.20 -24.45
C ASN A 463 -10.96 1.58 -23.18
N PHE A 464 -10.14 0.68 -22.67
CA PHE A 464 -9.24 0.97 -21.56
C PHE A 464 -7.87 1.44 -22.05
N PRO A 465 -7.33 2.52 -21.47
CA PRO A 465 -5.90 2.78 -21.50
C PRO A 465 -5.12 1.58 -20.97
N ARG A 466 -3.91 1.34 -21.50
CA ARG A 466 -3.05 0.24 -21.01
C ARG A 466 -2.61 0.49 -19.57
N ALA A 467 -2.36 1.74 -19.21
CA ALA A 467 -2.24 2.14 -17.82
C ALA A 467 -3.01 3.44 -17.55
N THR A 468 -3.65 3.52 -16.39
CA THR A 468 -4.23 4.76 -15.88
C THR A 468 -3.67 5.01 -14.48
N VAL A 469 -2.99 6.14 -14.32
CA VAL A 469 -2.26 6.44 -13.09
C VAL A 469 -2.60 7.82 -12.56
N TYR A 470 -2.62 7.97 -11.24
CA TYR A 470 -2.82 9.27 -10.59
C TYR A 470 -1.50 9.98 -10.39
N ILE A 471 -1.40 11.26 -10.72
CA ILE A 471 -0.21 12.07 -10.50
C ILE A 471 -0.44 12.92 -9.25
N THR A 472 0.23 12.55 -8.16
CA THR A 472 0.23 13.34 -6.93
C THR A 472 1.01 14.65 -7.13
N GLY A 473 0.82 15.65 -6.26
CA GLY A 473 1.32 17.02 -6.49
C GLY A 473 0.42 17.82 -7.44
N LEU A 474 0.13 17.29 -8.64
CA LEU A 474 -0.86 17.88 -9.57
C LEU A 474 -2.31 17.46 -9.30
N SER A 475 -2.51 16.34 -8.60
CA SER A 475 -3.83 15.78 -8.29
C SER A 475 -4.68 15.43 -9.52
N LYS A 476 -4.08 14.76 -10.52
CA LYS A 476 -4.74 14.45 -11.81
C LYS A 476 -4.54 12.99 -12.21
N TRP A 477 -5.58 12.35 -12.74
CA TRP A 477 -5.45 11.07 -13.44
C TRP A 477 -4.94 11.29 -14.87
N ILE A 478 -4.03 10.43 -15.31
CA ILE A 478 -3.58 10.37 -16.69
C ILE A 478 -3.68 8.95 -17.25
N ASN A 479 -3.82 8.89 -18.57
CA ASN A 479 -3.86 7.65 -19.33
C ASN A 479 -2.58 7.50 -20.12
N LEU A 480 -2.03 6.29 -20.10
CA LEU A 480 -0.78 5.92 -20.75
C LEU A 480 -1.01 4.72 -21.66
N THR A 481 -0.33 4.74 -22.79
CA THR A 481 -0.25 3.60 -23.71
C THR A 481 0.76 2.55 -23.25
N ASN A 482 1.71 2.94 -22.38
CA ASN A 482 2.75 2.08 -21.84
C ASN A 482 3.14 2.54 -20.42
N TYR A 483 3.48 1.60 -19.54
CA TYR A 483 4.02 1.89 -18.19
C TYR A 483 5.23 1.00 -17.87
N PRO A 484 6.35 1.56 -17.36
CA PRO A 484 6.63 3.00 -17.26
C PRO A 484 6.59 3.70 -18.64
N PRO A 485 6.39 5.03 -18.69
CA PRO A 485 6.43 5.78 -19.94
C PRO A 485 7.76 5.65 -20.67
N GLU A 486 7.75 5.65 -22.00
CA GLU A 486 8.96 5.46 -22.82
C GLU A 486 9.92 6.65 -22.81
N ASP A 487 9.39 7.85 -22.57
CA ASP A 487 10.15 9.09 -22.49
C ASP A 487 10.73 9.36 -21.09
N MET A 488 10.40 8.53 -20.10
CA MET A 488 10.98 8.55 -18.76
C MET A 488 12.50 8.39 -18.82
N LYS A 489 13.23 9.28 -18.13
CA LYS A 489 14.68 9.24 -18.02
C LYS A 489 15.10 9.11 -16.56
N ILE A 490 15.80 8.03 -16.24
CA ILE A 490 16.48 7.91 -14.96
C ILE A 490 17.58 8.97 -14.89
N THR A 491 17.36 9.97 -14.03
CA THR A 491 18.22 11.15 -13.88
C THR A 491 18.77 11.16 -12.45
N PRO A 492 20.10 11.07 -12.27
CA PRO A 492 20.71 11.11 -10.95
C PRO A 492 20.66 12.54 -10.39
N LEU A 493 20.36 12.62 -9.09
CA LEU A 493 20.44 13.82 -8.29
C LEU A 493 21.41 13.50 -7.13
N TYR A 494 22.61 14.08 -7.22
CA TYR A 494 23.79 13.72 -6.42
C TYR A 494 23.76 14.38 -5.04
N LEU A 495 24.18 13.61 -4.03
CA LEU A 495 24.35 14.08 -2.67
C LEU A 495 25.64 14.91 -2.58
N ASN A 496 25.59 15.99 -1.82
CA ASN A 496 26.75 16.79 -1.47
C ASN A 496 26.59 17.41 -0.09
N SER A 497 27.70 17.75 0.57
CA SER A 497 27.70 18.42 1.86
C SER A 497 29.06 19.05 2.16
N ARG A 498 29.15 19.75 3.30
CA ARG A 498 30.44 20.14 3.91
C ARG A 498 30.73 19.26 5.13
N GLY A 499 30.29 18.00 5.12
CA GLY A 499 30.50 16.99 6.16
C GLY A 499 29.60 17.12 7.39
N GLN A 500 28.48 17.85 7.28
CA GLN A 500 27.51 18.01 8.37
C GLN A 500 26.07 17.98 7.84
N ALA A 501 25.70 16.96 7.06
CA ALA A 501 24.32 16.78 6.59
C ALA A 501 23.33 16.35 7.68
N ASN A 502 23.78 16.10 8.92
CA ASN A 502 22.90 15.71 10.02
C ASN A 502 21.87 16.79 10.34
N THR A 503 20.62 16.38 10.56
CA THR A 503 19.48 17.23 10.95
C THR A 503 19.02 18.23 9.88
N LEU A 504 17.89 18.90 10.13
CA LEU A 504 17.38 20.00 9.28
C LEU A 504 18.32 21.20 9.19
N ASN A 505 19.16 21.39 10.20
CA ASN A 505 20.11 22.50 10.26
C ASN A 505 21.47 22.13 9.65
N GLY A 506 21.57 20.92 9.08
CA GLY A 506 22.75 20.45 8.38
C GLY A 506 23.01 21.18 7.07
N ASN A 507 24.14 20.86 6.44
CA ASN A 507 24.60 21.49 5.21
C ASN A 507 24.56 20.54 3.99
N GLY A 508 23.73 19.50 4.04
CA GLY A 508 23.52 18.58 2.94
C GLY A 508 22.62 19.17 1.86
N PHE A 509 23.03 19.01 0.60
CA PHE A 509 22.30 19.51 -0.56
C PHE A 509 22.32 18.49 -1.71
N LEU A 510 21.37 18.66 -2.63
CA LEU A 510 21.18 17.81 -3.80
C LEU A 510 21.41 18.61 -5.08
N GLU A 511 22.22 18.08 -6.01
CA GLU A 511 22.54 18.72 -7.30
C GLU A 511 22.41 17.77 -8.48
N TRP A 512 21.94 18.29 -9.61
CA TRP A 512 21.79 17.52 -10.86
C TRP A 512 23.12 17.19 -11.53
N ASN A 513 24.14 18.02 -11.29
CA ASN A 513 25.47 17.83 -11.84
C ASN A 513 26.37 17.21 -10.77
N LEU A 514 27.20 16.24 -11.18
CA LEU A 514 28.25 15.74 -10.31
C LEU A 514 29.36 16.80 -10.22
N THR A 515 29.55 17.38 -9.03
CA THR A 515 30.52 18.43 -8.76
C THR A 515 31.59 17.95 -7.79
N SER A 516 32.84 18.38 -7.97
CA SER A 516 33.89 18.27 -6.95
C SER A 516 33.60 19.31 -5.86
N GLY A 517 33.38 18.87 -4.61
CA GLY A 517 32.71 19.61 -3.54
C GLY A 517 33.36 20.90 -3.02
N THR A 518 33.46 21.92 -3.86
CA THR A 518 33.80 23.30 -3.47
C THR A 518 32.94 24.33 -4.22
N ALA A 519 31.63 24.10 -4.34
CA ALA A 519 30.72 25.13 -4.83
C ALA A 519 30.55 26.22 -3.75
N ASN A 520 31.38 27.26 -3.83
CA ASN A 520 31.27 28.50 -3.05
C ASN A 520 29.97 29.23 -3.40
N HIS A 521 28.84 28.83 -2.81
CA HIS A 521 27.65 29.66 -2.76
C HIS A 521 27.76 30.63 -1.59
N ASN A 522 28.62 31.65 -1.74
CA ASN A 522 28.46 32.99 -1.18
C ASN A 522 29.61 33.92 -1.60
N SER A 523 29.23 35.03 -2.25
CA SER A 523 29.92 36.33 -2.26
C SER A 523 31.31 36.44 -2.91
N SER A 524 31.37 37.42 -3.82
CA SER A 524 32.55 38.13 -4.31
C SER A 524 33.74 38.25 -3.34
N THR A 525 34.93 38.09 -3.92
CA THR A 525 36.28 38.55 -3.53
C THR A 525 37.32 37.53 -3.05
N SER A 526 38.44 37.62 -3.76
CA SER A 526 39.83 37.34 -3.38
C SER A 526 40.46 36.03 -3.88
N ASN A 527 41.52 36.26 -4.66
CA ASN A 527 42.56 35.33 -5.06
C ASN A 527 43.15 34.62 -3.85
N SER A 528 43.23 33.29 -3.92
CA SER A 528 44.34 32.56 -3.32
C SER A 528 44.54 31.24 -4.04
N THR A 529 45.68 31.14 -4.72
CA THR A 529 46.28 29.91 -5.21
C THR A 529 46.58 28.99 -4.03
N SER A 530 45.78 27.95 -3.86
CA SER A 530 46.18 26.76 -3.11
C SER A 530 45.64 25.53 -3.86
N ASN A 531 46.56 24.79 -4.48
CA ASN A 531 46.33 23.41 -4.89
C ASN A 531 46.14 22.59 -3.61
N VAL A 532 44.89 22.31 -3.25
CA VAL A 532 44.55 21.24 -2.32
C VAL A 532 43.67 20.28 -3.10
N ASN A 533 44.14 19.04 -3.28
CA ASN A 533 43.29 17.91 -3.63
C ASN A 533 42.30 17.69 -2.47
N SER A 534 41.30 18.56 -2.32
CA SER A 534 40.30 18.46 -1.27
C SER A 534 39.27 17.44 -1.71
N THR A 535 39.39 16.21 -1.22
CA THR A 535 38.31 15.23 -1.24
C THR A 535 37.07 15.85 -0.59
N THR A 536 35.92 15.77 -1.26
CA THR A 536 34.64 16.19 -0.68
C THR A 536 34.45 15.51 0.69
N PRO A 537 34.15 16.24 1.78
CA PRO A 537 33.97 15.61 3.09
C PRO A 537 32.77 14.66 3.09
N SER A 538 32.92 13.46 3.67
CA SER A 538 31.82 12.51 3.91
C SER A 538 30.96 12.94 5.11
N ASP A 539 29.71 12.47 5.16
CA ASP A 539 28.83 12.65 6.32
C ASP A 539 28.86 11.42 7.22
N SER A 540 28.65 11.58 8.53
CA SER A 540 28.64 10.45 9.47
C SER A 540 27.59 10.58 10.54
N TYR A 541 27.10 9.45 11.05
CA TYR A 541 26.17 9.40 12.17
C TYR A 541 26.32 8.13 12.99
N THR A 542 25.85 8.18 14.23
CA THR A 542 25.81 7.03 15.14
C THR A 542 24.41 6.42 15.11
N TYR A 543 24.34 5.13 14.81
CA TYR A 543 23.12 4.34 14.91
C TYR A 543 23.14 3.50 16.19
N ASP A 544 22.15 3.72 17.06
CA ASP A 544 21.93 2.96 18.28
C ASP A 544 20.62 2.14 18.15
N PRO A 545 20.69 0.80 18.08
CA PRO A 545 19.49 -0.06 18.02
C PRO A 545 18.56 0.06 19.23
N ALA A 546 19.04 0.59 20.37
CA ALA A 546 18.22 0.87 21.55
C ALA A 546 17.46 2.21 21.46
N ASN A 547 17.83 3.09 20.52
CA ASN A 547 17.15 4.34 20.22
C ASN A 547 16.89 4.47 18.71
N PRO A 548 16.13 3.54 18.10
CA PRO A 548 15.86 3.59 16.68
C PRO A 548 15.01 4.81 16.33
N ARG A 549 15.15 5.28 15.10
CA ARG A 549 14.28 6.30 14.52
C ARG A 549 12.85 5.77 14.48
N LEU A 550 11.95 6.54 15.09
CA LEU A 550 10.52 6.23 15.16
C LEU A 550 9.79 6.66 13.88
N LEU A 551 8.78 5.91 13.50
CA LEU A 551 7.78 6.24 12.50
C LEU A 551 6.40 6.33 13.14
N THR A 552 5.51 7.07 12.48
CA THR A 552 4.09 7.09 12.85
C THR A 552 3.43 5.88 12.19
N LEU A 553 2.95 4.93 13.00
CA LEU A 553 2.26 3.73 12.50
C LEU A 553 1.02 4.14 11.69
N GLY A 554 0.86 3.62 10.46
CA GLY A 554 -0.24 4.02 9.58
C GLY A 554 -0.07 5.41 8.95
N GLY A 555 1.08 6.04 9.16
CA GLY A 555 1.40 7.39 8.69
C GLY A 555 2.01 7.36 7.29
N PHE A 556 1.17 7.25 6.27
CA PHE A 556 1.56 7.49 4.88
C PHE A 556 1.49 8.98 4.56
N ALA A 557 2.46 9.49 3.82
CA ALA A 557 2.50 10.89 3.38
C ALA A 557 2.21 11.89 4.50
N VAL A 558 2.91 11.72 5.63
CA VAL A 558 2.79 12.56 6.83
C VAL A 558 3.98 13.51 6.94
N ASN A 559 3.77 14.63 7.63
CA ASN A 559 4.81 15.60 7.85
C ASN A 559 5.99 15.00 8.65
N SER A 560 7.15 14.93 8.01
CA SER A 560 8.35 14.25 8.50
C SER A 560 9.13 15.02 9.57
N ILE A 561 8.78 16.30 9.80
CA ILE A 561 9.51 17.26 10.64
C ILE A 561 9.85 16.74 12.05
N ARG A 562 8.99 15.87 12.62
CA ARG A 562 9.19 15.31 13.97
C ARG A 562 10.46 14.49 14.13
N THR A 563 10.98 13.93 13.05
CA THR A 563 12.13 13.01 13.08
C THR A 563 13.36 13.54 12.35
N GLU A 564 13.20 14.60 11.57
CA GLU A 564 14.26 15.21 10.76
C GLU A 564 15.33 15.92 11.61
N ASN A 565 15.06 16.28 12.86
CA ASN A 565 16.04 16.94 13.73
C ASN A 565 16.91 15.96 14.54
N ARG A 566 16.83 14.65 14.26
CA ARG A 566 17.68 13.66 14.93
C ARG A 566 19.09 13.64 14.35
N SER A 567 20.09 13.44 15.20
CA SER A 567 21.50 13.38 14.79
C SER A 567 21.83 12.19 13.89
N ASP A 568 21.01 11.13 13.92
CA ASP A 568 21.12 9.93 13.09
C ASP A 568 20.27 9.98 11.81
N VAL A 569 19.85 11.18 11.42
CA VAL A 569 19.16 11.45 10.15
C VAL A 569 19.98 12.47 9.38
N LEU A 570 20.51 12.05 8.22
CA LEU A 570 21.16 12.93 7.27
C LEU A 570 20.11 13.47 6.30
N ILE A 571 20.20 14.77 5.98
CA ILE A 571 19.25 15.48 5.15
C ILE A 571 19.98 16.16 4.00
N TYR A 572 19.55 15.86 2.78
CA TYR A 572 20.03 16.47 1.55
C TYR A 572 18.83 17.09 0.83
N THR A 573 18.87 18.39 0.54
CA THR A 573 17.74 19.09 -0.07
C THR A 573 18.20 19.92 -1.28
N THR A 574 17.41 19.96 -2.34
CA THR A 574 17.68 20.86 -3.47
C THR A 574 17.51 22.33 -3.08
N SER A 575 17.99 23.24 -3.93
CA SER A 575 17.43 24.59 -3.97
C SER A 575 15.91 24.55 -4.24
N SER A 576 15.23 25.66 -3.98
CA SER A 576 13.85 25.83 -4.42
C SER A 576 13.78 25.58 -5.92
N LEU A 577 12.87 24.73 -6.37
CA LEU A 577 12.68 24.46 -7.78
C LEU A 577 12.12 25.70 -8.47
N GLU A 578 12.72 26.09 -9.58
CA GLU A 578 12.21 27.16 -10.45
C GLU A 578 11.15 26.62 -11.42
N GLU A 579 11.28 25.36 -11.82
CA GLU A 579 10.42 24.66 -12.77
C GLU A 579 9.93 23.33 -12.18
N PRO A 580 8.76 22.83 -12.59
CA PRO A 580 8.20 21.58 -12.05
C PRO A 580 9.04 20.36 -12.46
N VAL A 581 9.27 19.46 -11.52
CA VAL A 581 9.93 18.16 -11.77
C VAL A 581 8.90 17.05 -11.59
N MET A 582 8.54 16.37 -12.68
CA MET A 582 7.68 15.20 -12.66
C MET A 582 8.51 13.93 -12.61
N ILE A 583 8.17 13.05 -11.67
CA ILE A 583 8.67 11.69 -11.61
C ILE A 583 7.53 10.71 -11.86
N LEU A 584 7.78 9.73 -12.72
CA LEU A 584 6.82 8.67 -13.01
C LEU A 584 7.53 7.36 -13.37
N GLY A 585 7.61 6.45 -12.42
CA GLY A 585 8.29 5.15 -12.55
C GLY A 585 9.14 4.81 -11.32
N PRO A 586 10.14 3.92 -11.45
CA PRO A 586 10.92 3.41 -10.32
C PRO A 586 11.92 4.44 -9.80
N VAL A 587 11.90 4.65 -8.48
CA VAL A 587 12.85 5.49 -7.73
C VAL A 587 13.81 4.60 -6.95
N ALA A 588 15.09 4.95 -6.92
CA ALA A 588 16.10 4.26 -6.11
C ALA A 588 17.18 5.23 -5.61
N VAL A 589 17.97 4.79 -4.64
CA VAL A 589 19.19 5.48 -4.20
C VAL A 589 20.38 4.57 -4.46
N GLU A 590 21.42 5.10 -5.10
CA GLU A 590 22.76 4.50 -5.08
C GLU A 590 23.56 5.16 -3.98
N LEU A 591 24.00 4.36 -3.01
CA LEU A 591 24.66 4.86 -1.80
C LEU A 591 26.02 4.19 -1.66
N TYR A 592 27.06 4.99 -1.51
CA TYR A 592 28.38 4.54 -1.09
C TYR A 592 28.51 4.81 0.40
N ALA A 593 28.67 3.75 1.19
CA ALA A 593 28.70 3.86 2.64
C ALA A 593 29.64 2.83 3.28
N ALA A 594 30.12 3.16 4.47
CA ALA A 594 30.86 2.26 5.34
C ALA A 594 30.19 2.21 6.72
N SER A 595 30.37 1.09 7.40
CA SER A 595 29.98 0.88 8.79
C SER A 595 31.16 0.29 9.55
N ASP A 596 31.32 0.62 10.83
CA ASP A 596 32.26 -0.08 11.72
C ASP A 596 31.69 -1.41 12.27
N ALA A 597 30.43 -1.71 11.96
CA ALA A 597 29.76 -2.96 12.31
C ALA A 597 29.93 -4.04 11.22
N LYS A 598 29.64 -5.30 11.60
CA LYS A 598 29.62 -6.44 10.66
C LYS A 598 28.35 -6.53 9.82
N ASP A 599 27.30 -5.83 10.24
CA ASP A 599 26.04 -5.68 9.53
C ASP A 599 25.35 -4.41 10.04
N THR A 600 24.46 -3.83 9.25
CA THR A 600 23.63 -2.67 9.61
C THR A 600 22.52 -2.53 8.57
N ASP A 601 21.57 -1.62 8.78
CA ASP A 601 20.61 -1.22 7.76
C ASP A 601 20.94 0.18 7.24
N PHE A 602 20.64 0.43 5.97
CA PHE A 602 20.56 1.78 5.39
C PHE A 602 19.15 2.01 4.86
N MET A 603 18.58 3.16 5.19
CA MET A 603 17.21 3.54 4.83
C MET A 603 17.21 4.90 4.16
N ALA A 604 16.33 5.05 3.18
CA ALA A 604 16.19 6.29 2.42
C ALA A 604 14.71 6.70 2.35
N ARG A 605 14.43 8.00 2.40
CA ARG A 605 13.08 8.55 2.16
C ARG A 605 13.16 9.74 1.22
N LEU A 606 12.33 9.71 0.18
CA LEU A 606 12.12 10.84 -0.72
C LEU A 606 10.98 11.70 -0.18
N VAL A 607 11.19 13.01 -0.12
CA VAL A 607 10.30 13.95 0.54
C VAL A 607 10.05 15.15 -0.38
N ASP A 608 8.79 15.56 -0.51
CA ASP A 608 8.40 16.84 -1.10
C ASP A 608 8.29 17.91 -0.01
N VAL A 609 9.12 18.95 -0.11
CA VAL A 609 9.16 20.05 0.85
C VAL A 609 8.47 21.27 0.24
N TYR A 610 7.34 21.62 0.84
CA TYR A 610 6.50 22.74 0.41
C TYR A 610 7.15 24.08 0.79
N PRO A 611 6.80 25.19 0.10
CA PRO A 611 7.32 26.53 0.42
C PRO A 611 7.07 26.98 1.87
N ASN A 612 6.01 26.47 2.50
CA ASN A 612 5.66 26.76 3.89
C ASN A 612 6.43 25.90 4.92
N GLY A 613 7.28 24.98 4.47
CA GLY A 613 8.07 24.08 5.31
C GLY A 613 7.42 22.73 5.63
N THR A 614 6.20 22.45 5.17
CA THR A 614 5.61 21.11 5.26
C THR A 614 6.45 20.11 4.45
N ALA A 615 6.81 18.97 5.05
CA ALA A 615 7.70 17.98 4.45
C ALA A 615 7.01 16.62 4.35
N ILE A 616 6.49 16.27 3.17
CA ILE A 616 5.67 15.08 2.94
C ILE A 616 6.53 13.93 2.38
N ASN A 617 6.58 12.80 3.09
CA ASN A 617 7.25 11.61 2.56
C ASN A 617 6.44 10.97 1.42
N LEU A 618 7.14 10.49 0.40
CA LEU A 618 6.55 9.83 -0.77
C LEU A 618 6.94 8.35 -0.82
N GLY A 619 6.12 7.56 -1.51
CA GLY A 619 6.40 6.17 -1.85
C GLY A 619 5.53 5.13 -1.14
N THR A 620 5.74 3.88 -1.54
CA THR A 620 4.96 2.70 -1.12
C THR A 620 5.00 2.43 0.38
N TYR A 621 6.15 2.67 1.03
CA TYR A 621 6.36 2.39 2.44
C TYR A 621 6.55 3.68 3.25
N GLU A 622 5.96 3.71 4.44
CA GLU A 622 6.12 4.79 5.45
C GLU A 622 7.59 4.95 5.88
N SER A 623 8.33 3.84 5.87
CA SER A 623 9.78 3.78 6.11
C SER A 623 10.62 4.35 4.98
N GLY A 624 10.02 4.59 3.82
CA GLY A 624 10.73 4.62 2.55
C GLY A 624 11.41 3.29 2.26
N GLY A 625 12.49 3.36 1.49
CA GLY A 625 13.26 2.21 1.05
C GLY A 625 14.26 1.78 2.11
N SER A 626 14.60 0.50 2.12
CA SER A 626 15.65 -0.02 3.01
C SER A 626 16.49 -1.08 2.31
N ILE A 627 17.71 -1.26 2.81
CA ILE A 627 18.58 -2.39 2.49
C ILE A 627 19.32 -2.80 3.75
N ARG A 628 19.27 -4.08 4.08
CA ARG A 628 20.14 -4.66 5.11
C ARG A 628 21.46 -5.06 4.48
N ALA A 629 22.56 -4.61 5.08
CA ALA A 629 23.87 -4.61 4.46
C ALA A 629 24.37 -6.03 4.09
N ARG A 630 24.00 -7.05 4.87
CA ARG A 630 24.30 -8.45 4.53
C ARG A 630 23.68 -8.95 3.22
N TYR A 631 22.68 -8.26 2.67
CA TYR A 631 22.02 -8.58 1.38
C TYR A 631 22.34 -7.60 0.26
N ARG A 632 23.36 -6.74 0.43
CA ARG A 632 23.74 -5.72 -0.58
C ARG A 632 24.11 -6.29 -1.95
N GLN A 633 24.44 -7.59 -2.02
CA GLN A 633 24.79 -8.30 -3.26
C GLN A 633 23.68 -9.25 -3.75
N GLY A 634 22.47 -9.11 -3.22
CA GLY A 634 21.33 -9.99 -3.50
C GLY A 634 20.88 -10.77 -2.26
N PHE A 635 19.74 -11.44 -2.38
CA PHE A 635 19.04 -12.08 -1.27
C PHE A 635 19.28 -13.60 -1.17
N ASP A 636 20.02 -14.20 -2.11
CA ASP A 636 20.29 -15.65 -2.13
C ASP A 636 21.20 -16.11 -0.98
N GLN A 637 22.01 -15.20 -0.41
CA GLN A 637 22.96 -15.51 0.66
C GLN A 637 23.26 -14.28 1.51
N GLU A 638 23.66 -14.51 2.77
CA GLU A 638 24.16 -13.46 3.65
C GLU A 638 25.66 -13.24 3.44
N ILE A 639 26.09 -12.00 3.22
CA ILE A 639 27.50 -11.63 3.12
C ILE A 639 27.77 -10.49 4.11
N LEU A 640 28.46 -10.75 5.21
CA LEU A 640 28.76 -9.73 6.21
C LEU A 640 29.67 -8.60 5.66
N LEU A 641 29.66 -7.47 6.36
CA LEU A 641 30.56 -6.35 6.09
C LEU A 641 31.95 -6.60 6.67
N GLU A 642 32.94 -6.03 5.99
CA GLU A 642 34.24 -5.73 6.58
C GLU A 642 34.16 -4.33 7.22
N PRO A 643 34.30 -4.21 8.55
CA PRO A 643 34.26 -2.92 9.22
C PRO A 643 35.17 -1.85 8.59
N GLY A 644 34.61 -0.68 8.28
CA GLY A 644 35.30 0.46 7.70
C GLY A 644 35.47 0.40 6.17
N LYS A 645 35.12 -0.71 5.52
CA LYS A 645 35.18 -0.81 4.05
C LYS A 645 34.02 -0.06 3.40
N ILE A 646 34.33 0.74 2.38
CA ILE A 646 33.33 1.40 1.54
C ILE A 646 32.68 0.35 0.63
N GLU A 647 31.37 0.25 0.72
CA GLU A 647 30.54 -0.65 -0.08
C GLU A 647 29.48 0.16 -0.83
N LYS A 648 29.01 -0.37 -1.95
CA LYS A 648 27.91 0.22 -2.73
C LYS A 648 26.60 -0.48 -2.39
N TYR A 649 25.56 0.30 -2.14
CA TYR A 649 24.22 -0.16 -1.84
C TYR A 649 23.23 0.41 -2.86
N ARG A 650 22.23 -0.39 -3.22
CA ARG A 650 21.05 0.06 -3.94
C ARG A 650 19.85 -0.03 -3.01
N ILE A 651 19.24 1.10 -2.70
CA ILE A 651 18.03 1.18 -1.89
C ILE A 651 16.85 1.47 -2.82
N GLU A 652 15.94 0.53 -2.98
CA GLU A 652 14.74 0.73 -3.79
C GLU A 652 13.70 1.53 -3.01
N LEU A 653 13.20 2.60 -3.62
CA LEU A 653 12.05 3.39 -3.13
C LEU A 653 10.77 3.06 -3.92
N PHE A 654 10.88 2.12 -4.87
CA PHE A 654 9.83 1.63 -5.77
C PHE A 654 9.19 2.75 -6.60
N ASP A 655 8.05 2.47 -7.20
CA ASP A 655 7.47 3.32 -8.22
C ASP A 655 6.64 4.45 -7.61
N MET A 656 6.81 5.65 -8.16
CA MET A 656 6.10 6.85 -7.74
C MET A 656 5.56 7.61 -8.95
N GLY A 657 4.40 8.24 -8.79
CA GLY A 657 3.84 9.22 -9.72
C GLY A 657 3.58 10.54 -9.00
N HIS A 658 4.49 11.50 -9.16
CA HIS A 658 4.47 12.76 -8.41
C HIS A 658 5.05 13.93 -9.22
N VAL A 659 4.60 15.15 -8.91
CA VAL A 659 5.19 16.39 -9.42
C VAL A 659 5.58 17.29 -8.27
N PHE A 660 6.89 17.56 -8.16
CA PHE A 660 7.42 18.62 -7.31
C PHE A 660 7.19 19.96 -8.02
N LEU A 661 6.36 20.82 -7.43
CA LEU A 661 5.96 22.10 -8.05
C LEU A 661 7.04 23.18 -7.92
N PRO A 662 7.00 24.26 -8.73
CA PRO A 662 7.83 25.44 -8.49
C PRO A 662 7.67 25.96 -7.06
N GLY A 663 8.78 26.35 -6.44
CA GLY A 663 8.83 26.74 -5.03
C GLY A 663 9.04 25.57 -4.05
N HIS A 664 8.69 24.34 -4.45
CA HIS A 664 8.97 23.15 -3.65
C HIS A 664 10.46 22.78 -3.71
N ARG A 665 10.86 21.80 -2.88
CA ARG A 665 12.20 21.21 -2.91
C ARG A 665 12.10 19.70 -2.86
N ILE A 666 13.03 19.04 -3.53
CA ILE A 666 13.23 17.61 -3.40
C ILE A 666 14.18 17.39 -2.23
N ARG A 667 13.79 16.55 -1.27
CA ARG A 667 14.61 16.18 -0.13
C ARG A 667 14.81 14.66 -0.08
N LEU A 668 16.03 14.26 0.21
CA LEU A 668 16.40 12.90 0.56
C LEU A 668 16.83 12.86 2.02
N GLU A 669 16.25 11.93 2.76
CA GLU A 669 16.69 11.60 4.11
C GLU A 669 17.37 10.23 4.15
N ILE A 670 18.46 10.10 4.90
CA ILE A 670 19.18 8.84 5.11
C ILE A 670 19.29 8.55 6.61
N SER A 671 19.03 7.30 7.00
CA SER A 671 19.20 6.80 8.36
C SER A 671 19.43 5.28 8.35
N SER A 672 19.38 4.62 9.52
CA SER A 672 19.56 3.17 9.68
C SER A 672 18.39 2.48 10.39
N SER A 673 17.25 3.16 10.59
CA SER A 673 16.09 2.53 11.25
C SER A 673 14.74 3.18 10.92
N ALA A 674 13.69 2.40 11.09
CA ALA A 674 12.29 2.71 10.79
C ALA A 674 11.34 1.96 11.75
N TYR A 675 11.56 2.14 13.05
CA TYR A 675 10.80 1.46 14.09
C TYR A 675 9.40 2.08 14.27
N PRO A 676 8.32 1.32 14.53
CA PRO A 676 8.26 -0.12 14.80
C PRO A 676 8.06 -1.00 13.56
N ILE A 677 7.92 -0.41 12.38
CA ILE A 677 7.58 -1.12 11.14
C ILE A 677 8.66 -2.14 10.77
N LEU A 678 9.92 -1.71 10.80
CA LEU A 678 11.07 -2.55 10.50
C LEU A 678 11.82 -2.93 11.77
N HIS A 679 12.29 -4.18 11.83
CA HIS A 679 13.13 -4.67 12.92
C HIS A 679 14.47 -3.90 12.96
N PRO A 680 14.82 -3.21 14.06
CA PRO A 680 16.11 -2.52 14.19
C PRO A 680 17.27 -3.51 14.12
N ASN A 681 18.20 -3.30 13.17
CA ASN A 681 19.39 -4.13 13.05
C ASN A 681 20.19 -4.13 14.35
N PRO A 682 20.57 -5.30 14.89
CA PRO A 682 21.40 -5.36 16.10
C PRO A 682 22.86 -4.89 15.90
N ASN A 683 23.30 -4.75 14.65
CA ASN A 683 24.67 -4.43 14.21
C ASN A 683 25.73 -5.49 14.50
N THR A 684 25.36 -6.68 14.96
CA THR A 684 26.29 -7.73 15.41
C THR A 684 26.82 -8.61 14.28
N GLY A 685 26.05 -8.77 13.21
CA GLY A 685 26.26 -9.80 12.18
C GLY A 685 25.75 -11.20 12.58
N ASN A 686 25.13 -11.35 13.75
CA ASN A 686 24.53 -12.63 14.17
C ASN A 686 23.25 -12.94 13.36
N PRO A 687 22.74 -14.19 13.43
CA PRO A 687 21.44 -14.55 12.85
C PRO A 687 20.30 -13.75 13.50
N ILE A 688 19.51 -13.06 12.67
CA ILE A 688 18.49 -12.09 13.09
C ILE A 688 17.44 -12.71 14.02
N ALA A 689 17.03 -13.95 13.73
CA ALA A 689 16.00 -14.65 14.49
C ALA A 689 16.41 -14.90 15.95
N THR A 690 17.68 -15.22 16.20
CA THR A 690 18.18 -15.69 17.50
C THR A 690 19.05 -14.67 18.22
N ASP A 691 19.33 -13.52 17.61
CA ASP A 691 20.20 -12.53 18.23
C ASP A 691 19.56 -11.90 19.47
N THR A 692 20.37 -11.80 20.51
CA THR A 692 20.01 -11.21 21.81
C THR A 692 20.91 -10.04 22.17
N GLN A 693 21.97 -9.83 21.39
CA GLN A 693 22.94 -8.76 21.59
C GLN A 693 22.59 -7.59 20.67
N GLN A 694 23.02 -6.39 21.04
CA GLN A 694 22.96 -5.21 20.19
C GLN A 694 24.24 -4.41 20.42
N GLN A 695 24.70 -3.71 19.40
CA GLN A 695 25.81 -2.78 19.52
C GLN A 695 25.55 -1.50 18.73
N VAL A 696 26.14 -0.41 19.20
CA VAL A 696 26.14 0.86 18.48
C VAL A 696 27.06 0.75 17.25
N ALA A 697 26.63 1.33 16.13
CA ALA A 697 27.41 1.40 14.90
C ALA A 697 27.60 2.84 14.44
N HIS A 698 28.75 3.11 13.83
CA HIS A 698 29.09 4.39 13.22
C HIS A 698 29.04 4.25 11.70
N GLN A 699 28.16 5.03 11.09
CA GLN A 699 27.92 5.01 9.65
C GLN A 699 28.60 6.21 9.01
N THR A 700 29.19 5.99 7.83
CA THR A 700 29.77 7.05 7.01
C THR A 700 29.23 6.98 5.60
N ILE A 701 28.74 8.10 5.08
CA ILE A 701 28.19 8.23 3.72
C ILE A 701 29.16 9.03 2.87
N TYR A 702 29.58 8.44 1.75
CA TYR A 702 30.52 9.02 0.79
C TYR A 702 29.76 9.57 -0.40
N HIS A 703 30.19 10.73 -0.88
CA HIS A 703 29.56 11.43 -2.01
C HIS A 703 30.61 12.29 -2.76
N ASP A 704 31.83 11.77 -2.86
CA ASP A 704 32.90 12.35 -3.68
C ASP A 704 32.80 11.85 -5.13
N LEU A 705 33.75 12.25 -5.98
CA LEU A 705 33.76 11.90 -7.41
C LEU A 705 33.95 10.40 -7.68
N GLU A 706 34.64 9.68 -6.78
CA GLU A 706 34.83 8.22 -6.90
C GLU A 706 33.64 7.46 -6.32
N HIS A 707 32.91 8.09 -5.39
CA HIS A 707 31.77 7.54 -4.67
C HIS A 707 30.49 8.38 -4.87
N PRO A 708 29.96 8.52 -6.10
CA PRO A 708 28.90 9.48 -6.40
C PRO A 708 27.51 8.99 -5.92
N SER A 709 27.28 9.03 -4.60
CA SER A 709 25.96 8.73 -4.03
C SER A 709 24.89 9.65 -4.62
N SER A 710 23.75 9.09 -5.01
CA SER A 710 22.68 9.81 -5.68
C SER A 710 21.32 9.17 -5.48
N VAL A 711 20.26 9.99 -5.54
CA VAL A 711 18.91 9.50 -5.79
C VAL A 711 18.67 9.46 -7.30
N LEU A 712 18.22 8.32 -7.79
CA LEU A 712 17.88 8.06 -9.19
C LEU A 712 16.39 8.34 -9.39
N LEU A 713 16.07 9.44 -10.08
CA LEU A 713 14.71 9.88 -10.29
C LEU A 713 14.22 9.54 -11.71
N PRO A 714 13.03 8.95 -11.89
CA PRO A 714 12.44 8.65 -13.20
C PRO A 714 11.78 9.91 -13.77
N VAL A 715 12.60 10.88 -14.16
CA VAL A 715 12.15 12.20 -14.60
C VAL A 715 11.48 12.11 -15.96
N ILE A 716 10.27 12.65 -16.05
CA ILE A 716 9.62 12.91 -17.33
C ILE A 716 10.20 14.23 -17.88
N PRO A 717 10.70 14.28 -19.13
CA PRO A 717 11.18 15.52 -19.73
C PRO A 717 10.06 16.55 -19.90
N ILE A 718 10.32 17.84 -19.67
CA ILE A 718 9.29 18.90 -19.77
C ILE A 718 8.67 19.03 -21.17
N ASN A 719 9.36 18.56 -22.22
CA ASN A 719 8.88 18.51 -23.60
C ASN A 719 8.11 17.23 -23.94
N SER A 720 7.89 16.34 -22.96
CA SER A 720 7.07 15.14 -23.10
C SER A 720 5.60 15.52 -23.37
N SER A 721 4.90 14.68 -24.14
CA SER A 721 3.46 14.81 -24.31
C SER A 721 2.66 14.53 -23.03
N ILE A 722 3.29 13.96 -21.99
CA ILE A 722 2.69 13.77 -20.66
C ILE A 722 2.55 15.11 -19.94
N TYR A 723 3.53 16.00 -20.11
CA TYR A 723 3.43 17.37 -19.61
C TYR A 723 2.36 18.18 -20.35
N SER A 724 2.26 18.02 -21.68
CA SER A 724 1.23 18.69 -22.47
C SER A 724 -0.17 18.21 -22.06
N GLY A 725 -1.01 19.14 -21.58
CA GLY A 725 -2.32 18.85 -21.00
C GLY A 725 -2.35 18.79 -19.45
N LEU A 726 -1.23 18.55 -18.78
CA LEU A 726 -1.17 18.57 -17.31
C LEU A 726 -0.96 19.99 -16.74
N LEU A 727 -0.14 20.81 -17.40
CA LEU A 727 0.17 22.20 -17.01
C LEU A 727 -0.59 23.27 -17.79
N ASP A 728 -1.36 22.91 -18.83
CA ASP A 728 -2.08 23.85 -19.70
C ASP A 728 -3.42 24.37 -19.12
N ASN A 729 -3.67 24.21 -17.81
CA ASN A 729 -4.86 24.76 -17.13
C ASN A 729 -4.54 25.25 -15.73
#